data_AF-A0A0P1B662-F1
#
_entry.id   AF-A0A0P1B662-F1
#
_cell.length_a   1.000
_cell.length_b   1.000
_cell.length_c   1.000
_cell.angle_alpha   90.00
_cell.angle_beta   90.00
_cell.angle_gamma   90.00
#
_symmetry.space_group_name_H-M   'P 1'
#
loop_
_entity.id
_entity.type
_entity.pdbx_description
1 polymer ?
#
loop_
_entity_poly.entity_id
_entity_poly.type
_entity_poly.pdbx_seq_one_letter_code
_entity_poly.pdbx_strand_id
1 'polypeptide(L)'
;MFVPILSTVFLLDVSISSASNSSIVQLQDPVVIVHQLNYPLPSANSSLTAAEGELENYDDSEQDNFDIDEAGGEMRMLHSIKKNIPLYLRSHLLFKEATNSLQSTQNDAKALLEKNGRSLDETKKLFAHLAKLLESDDGDLKLFARMTISKFLKDSSTTEDAQYQLLHIQTKLSTVFDCLMSHVEDEALEGFFKDGLHVLLLSYAGKLFSFEGILVDQASILEDVARFLTANRNGGDLITWLGTYQSAVDLYYYVFRLISNLVRFDRTRELGYRLQSLQINNLGESRYDLHKLSWMLKRDRGLEYAAYTRFNFIEHESKSRVFVGRQLYFFLSHTELLKKEEQIDFFLKMLSADVGPETKDLEEIDWSMLTDDQMRLFKAALQSPDLAKLVREALEAENQVASVEKELGYETVGKALMAVMNDNDLMQSLKAELNEEELVRLLKASLDDDKHLENLPLLLTHGDFKLKLNQKELQALVTNMQKILPYFKLSLLDGKRVTLLEKALELEARFNLVEDMLSSTELNTAKSLEVILNDQGIVQLLKKIVENPNHLMEFRSVLEDKGCMPKFTTALGDTNLAKVLDAVLRNIDLVFFLRVAIKDDDRVKLFRAALEKKEQVNEFLEALDKKKLANVFRSILEEEHQVRLLRKAVSVDHREAFKNALNLRDRKMLKEEMVTYLKSVDVKIISSDS
;
A
#
# COMPACT_ATOMS: atom_id res chain seq x y z
N MET A 1 -31.79 -37.56 -16.73
CA MET A 1 -33.25 -37.63 -16.49
C MET A 1 -33.63 -36.40 -15.69
N PHE A 2 -34.39 -35.52 -16.34
CA PHE A 2 -35.06 -34.28 -15.89
C PHE A 2 -34.26 -33.07 -15.34
N VAL A 3 -33.97 -32.15 -16.27
CA VAL A 3 -34.26 -30.70 -16.18
C VAL A 3 -35.79 -30.51 -16.27
N PRO A 4 -36.42 -29.55 -15.55
CA PRO A 4 -36.89 -28.29 -16.17
C PRO A 4 -36.90 -27.06 -15.21
N ILE A 5 -37.07 -25.78 -15.55
CA ILE A 5 -37.17 -24.97 -16.78
C ILE A 5 -37.12 -23.48 -16.33
N LEU A 6 -36.67 -22.62 -17.25
CA LEU A 6 -36.69 -21.15 -17.30
C LEU A 6 -38.10 -20.53 -17.44
N SER A 7 -38.23 -19.25 -17.02
CA SER A 7 -39.10 -18.18 -17.59
C SER A 7 -40.39 -17.79 -16.85
N THR A 8 -40.58 -16.47 -16.64
CA THR A 8 -41.64 -15.55 -17.18
C THR A 8 -41.81 -14.36 -16.19
N VAL A 9 -41.29 -13.15 -16.42
CA VAL A 9 -41.81 -12.01 -17.24
C VAL A 9 -43.15 -11.44 -16.72
N PHE A 10 -43.08 -10.18 -16.26
CA PHE A 10 -44.12 -9.13 -16.12
C PHE A 10 -45.45 -9.43 -15.40
N LEU A 11 -45.75 -8.63 -14.37
CA LEU A 11 -47.02 -7.90 -14.26
C LEU A 11 -46.83 -6.65 -13.39
N LEU A 12 -47.00 -5.50 -14.05
CA LEU A 12 -47.29 -4.21 -13.44
C LEU A 12 -48.59 -4.32 -12.64
N ASP A 13 -48.63 -3.77 -11.43
CA ASP A 13 -49.82 -3.06 -11.03
C ASP A 13 -49.45 -1.79 -10.27
N VAL A 14 -50.06 -0.70 -10.73
CA VAL A 14 -49.86 0.68 -10.29
C VAL A 14 -50.85 0.93 -9.17
N SER A 15 -50.40 1.49 -8.05
CA SER A 15 -51.26 2.26 -7.16
C SER A 15 -50.48 3.45 -6.60
N ILE A 16 -50.78 4.60 -7.21
CA ILE A 16 -50.41 5.94 -6.76
C ILE A 16 -51.49 6.41 -5.77
N SER A 17 -51.08 6.74 -4.54
CA SER A 17 -51.64 7.79 -3.65
C SER A 17 -50.88 7.70 -2.32
N SER A 18 -50.40 8.72 -1.62
CA SER A 18 -50.21 10.15 -1.82
C SER A 18 -49.52 10.67 -0.55
N ALA A 19 -48.55 11.57 -0.70
CA ALA A 19 -48.09 12.56 0.30
C ALA A 19 -47.38 12.08 1.59
N SER A 20 -46.04 12.30 1.65
CA SER A 20 -45.45 13.42 2.42
C SER A 20 -43.96 13.18 2.76
N ASN A 21 -43.11 14.04 2.19
CA ASN A 21 -41.83 14.56 2.70
C ASN A 21 -40.89 13.63 3.50
N SER A 22 -39.82 13.15 2.85
CA SER A 22 -38.44 13.35 3.35
C SER A 22 -37.43 13.01 2.26
N SER A 23 -36.38 13.82 2.19
CA SER A 23 -35.34 13.84 1.17
C SER A 23 -34.56 12.52 1.08
N ILE A 24 -34.67 11.85 -0.06
CA ILE A 24 -33.76 10.78 -0.47
C ILE A 24 -32.47 11.45 -0.94
N VAL A 25 -31.41 11.31 -0.15
CA VAL A 25 -30.04 11.53 -0.59
C VAL A 25 -29.68 10.35 -1.50
N GLN A 26 -29.62 10.61 -2.81
CA GLN A 26 -29.00 9.70 -3.76
C GLN A 26 -27.49 9.70 -3.48
N LEU A 27 -26.99 8.65 -2.83
CA LEU A 27 -25.57 8.30 -2.88
C LEU A 27 -25.31 7.74 -4.28
N GLN A 28 -24.96 8.63 -5.21
CA GLN A 28 -24.09 8.25 -6.32
C GLN A 28 -22.70 8.07 -5.71
N ASP A 29 -22.16 6.86 -5.79
CA ASP A 29 -20.75 6.60 -5.50
C ASP A 29 -19.91 7.56 -6.36
N PRO A 30 -19.10 8.45 -5.77
CA PRO A 30 -18.03 9.06 -6.53
C PRO A 30 -17.00 7.95 -6.76
N VAL A 31 -16.95 7.45 -8.00
CA VAL A 31 -15.80 6.72 -8.51
C VAL A 31 -14.63 7.69 -8.49
N VAL A 32 -13.91 7.75 -7.38
CA VAL A 32 -12.62 8.42 -7.29
C VAL A 32 -11.61 7.52 -8.00
N ILE A 33 -11.29 7.88 -9.24
CA ILE A 33 -10.14 7.33 -9.94
C ILE A 33 -8.90 7.86 -9.22
N VAL A 34 -8.41 7.12 -8.24
CA VAL A 34 -7.14 7.41 -7.56
C VAL A 34 -6.03 7.23 -8.59
N HIS A 35 -5.33 8.31 -8.93
CA HIS A 35 -4.14 8.26 -9.78
C HIS A 35 -3.07 7.42 -9.10
N GLN A 36 -2.61 6.43 -9.86
CA GLN A 36 -1.78 5.33 -9.42
C GLN A 36 -0.34 5.80 -9.17
N LEU A 37 0.21 5.42 -8.02
CA LEU A 37 1.65 5.41 -7.78
C LEU A 37 2.29 4.25 -8.56
N ASN A 38 2.71 4.53 -9.79
CA ASN A 38 3.82 3.88 -10.49
C ASN A 38 4.33 4.87 -11.54
N TYR A 39 5.64 4.92 -11.77
CA TYR A 39 6.19 5.52 -12.99
C TYR A 39 5.40 5.02 -14.22
N PRO A 40 5.20 5.86 -15.25
CA PRO A 40 4.03 5.76 -16.12
C PRO A 40 4.04 4.45 -16.89
N LEU A 41 3.08 3.58 -16.59
CA LEU A 41 2.56 2.64 -17.57
C LEU A 41 1.55 3.43 -18.42
N PRO A 42 1.61 3.35 -19.75
CA PRO A 42 0.84 4.23 -20.62
C PRO A 42 -0.66 4.02 -20.40
N SER A 43 -1.37 5.06 -19.96
CA SER A 43 -2.82 5.03 -19.87
C SER A 43 -3.41 5.11 -21.27
N ALA A 44 -4.07 4.04 -21.69
CA ALA A 44 -4.95 4.04 -22.84
C ALA A 44 -6.23 4.82 -22.46
N ASN A 45 -6.31 6.10 -22.87
CA ASN A 45 -7.53 6.79 -23.33
C ASN A 45 -7.29 8.30 -23.43
N SER A 46 -6.87 8.76 -24.61
CA SER A 46 -7.04 10.15 -25.08
C SER A 46 -6.91 10.16 -26.60
N SER A 47 -7.99 9.83 -27.30
CA SER A 47 -8.17 10.15 -28.71
C SER A 47 -8.92 11.48 -28.79
N LEU A 48 -8.31 12.51 -29.37
CA LEU A 48 -8.95 13.43 -30.34
C LEU A 48 -8.01 14.59 -30.76
N THR A 49 -7.72 14.56 -32.07
CA THR A 49 -7.52 15.68 -33.02
C THR A 49 -6.36 16.66 -32.84
N ALA A 50 -5.40 16.49 -33.74
CA ALA A 50 -4.44 17.51 -34.18
C ALA A 50 -5.12 18.76 -34.75
N ALA A 51 -4.60 19.93 -34.41
CA ALA A 51 -4.69 21.14 -35.22
C ALA A 51 -3.31 21.82 -35.22
N GLU A 52 -2.87 22.18 -36.42
CA GLU A 52 -1.59 22.78 -36.77
C GLU A 52 -1.44 24.20 -36.18
N GLY A 53 -0.25 24.55 -35.72
CA GLY A 53 0.07 25.88 -35.20
C GLY A 53 1.58 26.13 -35.11
N GLU A 54 2.07 26.83 -36.13
CA GLU A 54 3.39 27.38 -36.47
C GLU A 54 4.49 27.56 -35.40
N LEU A 55 5.71 27.26 -35.86
CA LEU A 55 7.02 27.53 -35.27
C LEU A 55 7.33 29.04 -35.16
N GLU A 56 7.89 29.46 -34.03
CA GLU A 56 8.91 30.51 -34.01
C GLU A 56 10.15 30.07 -33.20
N ASN A 57 11.30 30.14 -33.87
CA ASN A 57 12.63 29.89 -33.33
C ASN A 57 13.09 31.09 -32.49
N TYR A 58 13.75 30.83 -31.36
CA TYR A 58 14.87 31.67 -30.93
C TYR A 58 16.00 30.80 -30.37
N ASP A 59 17.16 30.96 -31.00
CA ASP A 59 18.48 30.49 -30.62
C ASP A 59 19.18 31.68 -29.93
N ASP A 60 19.84 31.43 -28.80
CA ASP A 60 21.13 32.02 -28.42
C ASP A 60 21.57 31.51 -27.02
N SER A 61 22.64 30.72 -27.03
CA SER A 61 23.86 30.69 -26.16
C SER A 61 23.82 31.36 -24.76
N GLU A 62 24.44 30.88 -23.68
CA GLU A 62 25.84 30.46 -23.48
C GLU A 62 25.99 29.53 -22.24
N GLN A 63 27.17 28.90 -22.19
CA GLN A 63 27.67 27.90 -21.26
C GLN A 63 27.88 28.43 -19.82
N ASP A 64 27.77 27.57 -18.81
CA ASP A 64 28.91 27.33 -17.91
C ASP A 64 28.81 26.02 -17.11
N ASN A 65 29.98 25.39 -16.98
CA ASN A 65 30.24 24.05 -16.45
C ASN A 65 30.16 23.99 -14.92
N PHE A 66 29.77 22.85 -14.36
CA PHE A 66 30.54 22.17 -13.30
C PHE A 66 30.21 20.67 -13.27
N ASP A 67 31.21 19.88 -13.68
CA ASP A 67 31.30 18.43 -13.53
C ASP A 67 31.45 18.03 -12.05
N ILE A 68 30.71 17.01 -11.60
CA ILE A 68 31.25 15.94 -10.72
C ILE A 68 30.63 14.60 -11.14
N ASP A 69 31.54 13.69 -11.49
CA ASP A 69 31.39 12.28 -11.83
C ASP A 69 30.58 11.45 -10.82
N GLU A 70 29.67 10.61 -11.33
CA GLU A 70 29.55 9.23 -10.84
C GLU A 70 29.13 8.30 -11.97
N ALA A 71 30.11 7.57 -12.49
CA ALA A 71 29.99 6.63 -13.60
C ALA A 71 29.51 5.25 -13.11
N GLY A 72 28.50 4.72 -13.80
CA GLY A 72 28.11 3.30 -13.76
C GLY A 72 27.55 2.91 -15.13
N GLY A 73 28.45 2.73 -16.10
CA GLY A 73 28.11 2.55 -17.51
C GLY A 73 27.73 1.11 -17.89
N GLU A 74 26.78 1.01 -18.82
CA GLU A 74 26.75 -0.04 -19.84
C GLU A 74 26.43 0.60 -21.20
N MET A 75 27.48 0.98 -21.94
CA MET A 75 27.40 1.25 -23.38
C MET A 75 27.63 -0.06 -24.14
N ARG A 76 26.70 -0.43 -25.04
CA ARG A 76 27.00 -1.29 -26.19
C ARG A 76 27.04 -0.45 -27.46
N MET A 77 28.17 -0.58 -28.16
CA MET A 77 28.52 0.05 -29.43
C MET A 77 27.56 -0.32 -30.57
N LEU A 78 27.19 0.66 -31.39
CA LEU A 78 27.03 0.50 -32.84
C LEU A 78 27.56 1.75 -33.55
N HIS A 79 28.49 1.54 -34.47
CA HIS A 79 29.26 2.56 -35.18
C HIS A 79 28.59 2.95 -36.52
N SER A 80 28.38 4.25 -36.72
CA SER A 80 28.54 5.07 -37.93
C SER A 80 28.08 4.59 -39.34
N ILE A 81 27.16 5.35 -39.97
CA ILE A 81 27.31 6.12 -41.25
C ILE A 81 25.93 6.42 -41.89
N LYS A 82 25.46 7.69 -41.84
CA LYS A 82 25.10 8.56 -42.99
C LYS A 82 24.42 9.86 -42.53
N LYS A 83 24.97 10.98 -43.02
CA LYS A 83 24.54 12.37 -42.83
C LYS A 83 23.29 12.72 -43.65
N ASN A 84 22.55 13.70 -43.13
CA ASN A 84 21.56 14.59 -43.78
C ASN A 84 20.16 14.02 -44.10
N ILE A 85 19.29 13.96 -43.09
CA ILE A 85 17.81 14.00 -43.23
C ILE A 85 17.24 14.82 -42.05
N PRO A 86 16.24 15.72 -42.24
CA PRO A 86 15.65 16.54 -41.16
C PRO A 86 15.04 15.72 -40.01
N LEU A 87 15.23 16.19 -38.77
CA LEU A 87 14.82 15.53 -37.51
C LEU A 87 13.31 15.21 -37.43
N TYR A 88 12.44 16.00 -38.08
CA TYR A 88 10.99 15.81 -38.04
C TYR A 88 10.48 14.58 -38.84
N LEU A 89 11.25 14.11 -39.83
CA LEU A 89 10.93 12.88 -40.58
C LEU A 89 11.42 11.62 -39.88
N ARG A 90 12.39 11.74 -38.95
CA ARG A 90 13.02 10.59 -38.28
C ARG A 90 12.14 10.02 -37.18
N SER A 91 11.39 10.84 -36.45
CA SER A 91 10.44 10.40 -35.41
C SER A 91 9.25 9.64 -36.01
N HIS A 92 8.64 10.16 -37.08
CA HIS A 92 7.50 9.51 -37.74
C HIS A 92 7.87 8.24 -38.54
N LEU A 93 9.06 8.17 -39.14
CA LEU A 93 9.52 6.95 -39.84
C LEU A 93 9.97 5.86 -38.85
N LEU A 94 10.66 6.21 -37.76
CA LEU A 94 11.06 5.24 -36.73
C LEU A 94 9.85 4.67 -35.98
N PHE A 95 8.83 5.49 -35.70
CA PHE A 95 7.61 5.01 -35.06
C PHE A 95 6.84 4.04 -35.98
N LYS A 96 6.74 4.35 -37.28
CA LYS A 96 6.07 3.49 -38.28
C LYS A 96 6.83 2.18 -38.53
N GLU A 97 8.16 2.21 -38.60
CA GLU A 97 8.99 1.02 -38.74
C GLU A 97 8.97 0.13 -37.48
N ALA A 98 8.94 0.73 -36.28
CA ALA A 98 8.78 -0.01 -35.03
C ALA A 98 7.39 -0.66 -34.91
N THR A 99 6.30 0.04 -35.24
CA THR A 99 4.95 -0.55 -35.28
C THR A 99 4.80 -1.64 -36.34
N ASN A 100 5.41 -1.48 -37.53
CA ASN A 100 5.40 -2.52 -38.56
C ASN A 100 6.17 -3.78 -38.12
N SER A 101 7.26 -3.61 -37.36
CA SER A 101 8.04 -4.71 -36.77
C SER A 101 7.24 -5.48 -35.70
N LEU A 102 6.47 -4.77 -34.88
CA LEU A 102 5.64 -5.38 -33.84
C LEU A 102 4.40 -6.10 -34.42
N GLN A 103 3.78 -5.54 -35.46
CA GLN A 103 2.68 -6.23 -36.16
C GLN A 103 3.15 -7.53 -36.82
N SER A 104 4.35 -7.52 -37.41
CA SER A 104 5.00 -8.76 -37.90
C SER A 104 5.24 -9.75 -36.77
N THR A 105 5.71 -9.27 -35.61
CA THR A 105 5.94 -10.09 -34.41
C THR A 105 4.63 -10.74 -33.93
N GLN A 106 3.51 -10.02 -33.97
CA GLN A 106 2.18 -10.57 -33.65
C GLN A 106 1.74 -11.64 -34.66
N ASN A 107 1.95 -11.42 -35.95
CA ASN A 107 1.60 -12.37 -36.99
C ASN A 107 2.42 -13.66 -36.88
N ASP A 108 3.72 -13.55 -36.59
CA ASP A 108 4.59 -14.71 -36.35
C ASP A 108 4.14 -15.50 -35.11
N ALA A 109 3.77 -14.81 -34.03
CA ALA A 109 3.19 -15.44 -32.85
C ALA A 109 1.87 -16.17 -33.18
N LYS A 110 0.96 -15.55 -33.94
CA LYS A 110 -0.29 -16.17 -34.39
C LYS A 110 -0.04 -17.42 -35.24
N ALA A 111 0.88 -17.35 -36.20
CA ALA A 111 1.25 -18.50 -37.04
C ALA A 111 1.81 -19.67 -36.20
N LEU A 112 2.57 -19.38 -35.15
CA LEU A 112 3.05 -20.41 -34.21
C LEU A 112 1.91 -20.97 -33.33
N LEU A 113 0.93 -20.15 -32.95
CA LEU A 113 -0.24 -20.57 -32.18
C LEU A 113 -1.13 -21.55 -32.95
N GLU A 114 -1.27 -21.38 -34.26
CA GLU A 114 -2.08 -22.23 -35.16
C GLU A 114 -1.49 -23.62 -35.42
N LYS A 115 -0.20 -23.83 -35.12
CA LYS A 115 0.45 -25.15 -35.29
C LYS A 115 0.01 -26.13 -34.19
N ASN A 116 -0.52 -27.28 -34.61
CA ASN A 116 -0.76 -28.43 -33.74
C ASN A 116 0.56 -29.19 -33.47
N GLY A 117 0.92 -29.37 -32.19
CA GLY A 117 2.13 -30.11 -31.80
C GLY A 117 3.43 -29.33 -32.01
N ARG A 118 3.56 -28.16 -31.37
CA ARG A 118 4.78 -27.33 -31.40
C ARG A 118 5.99 -28.07 -30.83
N SER A 119 7.13 -27.99 -31.51
CA SER A 119 8.42 -28.38 -30.97
C SER A 119 8.89 -27.42 -29.87
N LEU A 120 9.86 -27.85 -29.05
CA LEU A 120 10.44 -27.01 -27.98
C LEU A 120 11.01 -25.68 -28.51
N ASP A 121 11.67 -25.71 -29.67
CA ASP A 121 12.24 -24.51 -30.29
C ASP A 121 11.17 -23.56 -30.84
N GLU A 122 10.06 -24.09 -31.34
CA GLU A 122 8.91 -23.27 -31.76
C GLU A 122 8.21 -22.62 -30.55
N THR A 123 8.09 -23.35 -29.44
CA THR A 123 7.58 -22.79 -28.19
C THR A 123 8.49 -21.70 -27.64
N LYS A 124 9.82 -21.91 -27.65
CA LYS A 124 10.79 -20.85 -27.29
C LYS A 124 10.63 -19.60 -28.14
N LYS A 125 10.52 -19.76 -29.46
CA LYS A 125 10.29 -18.64 -30.40
C LYS A 125 8.98 -17.92 -30.10
N LEU A 126 7.90 -18.66 -29.87
CA LEU A 126 6.61 -18.09 -29.50
C LEU A 126 6.74 -17.21 -28.25
N PHE A 127 7.34 -17.71 -27.18
CA PHE A 127 7.51 -16.93 -25.95
C PHE A 127 8.45 -15.73 -26.13
N ALA A 128 9.47 -15.81 -26.99
CA ALA A 128 10.29 -14.66 -27.34
C ALA A 128 9.48 -13.57 -28.09
N HIS A 129 8.58 -13.96 -29.00
CA HIS A 129 7.67 -13.02 -29.66
C HIS A 129 6.69 -12.40 -28.66
N LEU A 130 6.10 -13.20 -27.76
CA LEU A 130 5.17 -12.71 -26.74
C LEU A 130 5.86 -11.74 -25.77
N ALA A 131 7.11 -12.01 -25.37
CA ALA A 131 7.92 -11.11 -24.54
C ALA A 131 8.10 -9.74 -25.20
N LYS A 132 8.49 -9.72 -26.49
CA LYS A 132 8.63 -8.48 -27.26
C LYS A 132 7.32 -7.72 -27.39
N LEU A 133 6.18 -8.42 -27.48
CA LEU A 133 4.86 -7.78 -27.53
C LEU A 133 4.43 -7.22 -26.16
N LEU A 134 4.86 -7.81 -25.04
CA LEU A 134 4.61 -7.27 -23.69
C LEU A 134 5.33 -5.94 -23.43
N GLU A 135 6.46 -5.71 -24.10
CA GLU A 135 7.23 -4.46 -24.07
C GLU A 135 6.65 -3.35 -24.97
N SER A 136 5.57 -3.63 -25.70
CA SER A 136 4.94 -2.66 -26.58
C SER A 136 4.12 -1.61 -25.81
N ASP A 137 4.20 -0.36 -26.26
CA ASP A 137 3.31 0.73 -25.84
C ASP A 137 1.89 0.60 -26.43
N ASP A 138 1.70 -0.29 -27.43
CA ASP A 138 0.39 -0.58 -28.02
C ASP A 138 -0.42 -1.49 -27.08
N GLY A 139 -1.51 -0.95 -26.56
CA GLY A 139 -2.38 -1.65 -25.60
C GLY A 139 -2.98 -2.95 -26.15
N ASP A 140 -3.31 -3.01 -27.44
CA ASP A 140 -3.92 -4.19 -28.06
C ASP A 140 -2.88 -5.30 -28.27
N LEU A 141 -1.66 -4.94 -28.67
CA LEU A 141 -0.55 -5.89 -28.80
C LEU A 141 -0.14 -6.47 -27.45
N LYS A 142 -0.07 -5.62 -26.43
CA LYS A 142 0.23 -6.02 -25.05
C LYS A 142 -0.87 -6.92 -24.48
N LEU A 143 -2.14 -6.56 -24.71
CA LEU A 143 -3.28 -7.37 -24.31
C LEU A 143 -3.28 -8.74 -24.99
N PHE A 144 -3.01 -8.79 -26.30
CA PHE A 144 -2.86 -10.05 -27.03
C PHE A 144 -1.80 -10.97 -26.40
N ALA A 145 -0.64 -10.41 -26.03
CA ALA A 145 0.42 -11.16 -25.39
C ALA A 145 0.00 -11.67 -23.99
N ARG A 146 -0.58 -10.78 -23.16
CA ARG A 146 -1.08 -11.11 -21.81
C ARG A 146 -2.10 -12.25 -21.83
N MET A 147 -3.11 -12.14 -22.69
CA MET A 147 -4.17 -13.15 -22.84
C MET A 147 -3.61 -14.49 -23.32
N THR A 148 -2.66 -14.45 -24.26
CA THR A 148 -2.02 -15.67 -24.78
C THR A 148 -1.21 -16.37 -23.69
N ILE A 149 -0.37 -15.64 -22.95
CA ILE A 149 0.43 -16.18 -21.84
C ILE A 149 -0.50 -16.74 -20.76
N SER A 150 -1.54 -15.99 -20.38
CA SER A 150 -2.49 -16.47 -19.38
C SER A 150 -3.18 -17.75 -19.81
N LYS A 151 -3.53 -17.90 -21.09
CA LYS A 151 -4.12 -19.15 -21.60
C LYS A 151 -3.18 -20.33 -21.40
N PHE A 152 -1.89 -20.17 -21.73
CA PHE A 152 -0.88 -21.22 -21.52
C PHE A 152 -0.65 -21.54 -20.04
N LEU A 153 -0.72 -20.55 -19.16
CA LEU A 153 -0.58 -20.76 -17.72
C LEU A 153 -1.79 -21.50 -17.12
N LYS A 154 -3.00 -21.22 -17.61
CA LYS A 154 -4.25 -21.83 -17.12
C LYS A 154 -4.47 -23.26 -17.64
N ASP A 155 -3.93 -23.60 -18.80
CA ASP A 155 -4.03 -24.95 -19.37
C ASP A 155 -3.02 -25.90 -18.71
N SER A 156 -3.53 -26.87 -17.94
CA SER A 156 -2.74 -27.83 -17.17
C SER A 156 -1.76 -28.65 -18.01
N SER A 157 -2.01 -28.80 -19.31
CA SER A 157 -1.10 -29.50 -20.24
C SER A 157 0.11 -28.65 -20.65
N THR A 158 0.02 -27.32 -20.52
CA THR A 158 1.07 -26.38 -20.93
C THR A 158 1.64 -25.54 -19.79
N THR A 159 1.03 -25.53 -18.61
CA THR A 159 1.44 -24.68 -17.47
C THR A 159 2.93 -24.82 -17.13
N GLU A 160 3.42 -26.05 -17.02
CA GLU A 160 4.83 -26.31 -16.64
C GLU A 160 5.81 -25.76 -17.67
N ASP A 161 5.58 -26.06 -18.94
CA ASP A 161 6.40 -25.57 -20.06
C ASP A 161 6.34 -24.05 -20.16
N ALA A 162 5.15 -23.46 -20.02
CA ALA A 162 4.96 -22.01 -20.06
C ALA A 162 5.74 -21.32 -18.93
N GLN A 163 5.65 -21.82 -17.70
CA GLN A 163 6.42 -21.30 -16.58
C GLN A 163 7.93 -21.43 -16.82
N TYR A 164 8.39 -22.56 -17.37
CA TYR A 164 9.80 -22.73 -17.73
C TYR A 164 10.27 -21.73 -18.80
N GLN A 165 9.48 -21.49 -19.84
CA GLN A 165 9.81 -20.49 -20.86
C GLN A 165 9.88 -19.08 -20.27
N LEU A 166 8.88 -18.69 -19.48
CA LEU A 166 8.83 -17.38 -18.81
C LEU A 166 10.05 -17.15 -17.89
N LEU A 167 10.51 -18.18 -17.18
CA LEU A 167 11.74 -18.11 -16.38
C LEU A 167 12.98 -17.94 -17.26
N HIS A 168 13.06 -18.66 -18.39
CA HIS A 168 14.19 -18.58 -19.29
C HIS A 168 14.36 -17.18 -19.92
N ILE A 169 13.25 -16.50 -20.20
CA ILE A 169 13.23 -15.10 -20.66
C ILE A 169 13.22 -14.10 -19.50
N GLN A 170 13.42 -14.54 -18.25
CA GLN A 170 13.53 -13.70 -17.05
C GLN A 170 12.31 -12.79 -16.82
N THR A 171 11.10 -13.30 -17.08
CA THR A 171 9.87 -12.53 -16.85
C THR A 171 9.71 -12.20 -15.36
N LYS A 172 9.36 -10.95 -15.05
CA LYS A 172 9.09 -10.51 -13.68
C LYS A 172 7.82 -11.15 -13.11
N LEU A 173 7.75 -11.31 -11.79
CA LEU A 173 6.55 -11.86 -11.14
C LEU A 173 5.35 -10.94 -11.36
N SER A 174 5.57 -9.62 -11.29
CA SER A 174 4.56 -8.61 -11.61
C SER A 174 3.98 -8.76 -13.01
N THR A 175 4.81 -9.00 -14.02
CA THR A 175 4.35 -9.23 -15.40
C THR A 175 3.51 -10.50 -15.54
N VAL A 176 3.87 -11.58 -14.83
CA VAL A 176 3.06 -12.81 -14.84
C VAL A 176 1.71 -12.58 -14.18
N PHE A 177 1.66 -11.83 -13.08
CA PHE A 177 0.41 -11.44 -12.46
C PHE A 177 -0.47 -10.62 -13.41
N ASP A 178 0.07 -9.60 -14.07
CA ASP A 178 -0.67 -8.80 -15.07
C ASP A 178 -1.27 -9.67 -16.17
N CYS A 179 -0.53 -10.69 -16.64
CA CYS A 179 -1.05 -11.64 -17.60
C CYS A 179 -2.26 -12.40 -17.03
N LEU A 180 -2.16 -12.93 -15.82
CA LEU A 180 -3.26 -13.66 -15.17
C LEU A 180 -4.49 -12.77 -14.89
N MET A 181 -4.25 -11.51 -14.51
CA MET A 181 -5.31 -10.53 -14.24
C MET A 181 -6.10 -10.12 -15.47
N SER A 182 -5.54 -10.23 -16.67
CA SER A 182 -6.23 -9.86 -17.93
C SER A 182 -7.56 -10.59 -18.20
N HIS A 183 -7.85 -11.65 -17.43
CA HIS A 183 -9.09 -12.41 -17.50
C HIS A 183 -10.03 -12.21 -16.30
N VAL A 184 -9.64 -11.39 -15.32
CA VAL A 184 -10.43 -11.16 -14.11
C VAL A 184 -11.32 -9.95 -14.33
N GLU A 185 -12.64 -10.14 -14.22
CA GLU A 185 -13.61 -9.06 -14.30
C GLU A 185 -13.30 -8.00 -13.22
N ASP A 186 -13.35 -6.72 -13.60
CA ASP A 186 -13.03 -5.55 -12.76
C ASP A 186 -11.60 -5.46 -12.19
N GLU A 187 -10.68 -6.34 -12.64
CA GLU A 187 -9.30 -6.43 -12.17
C GLU A 187 -9.18 -6.51 -10.63
N ALA A 188 -10.20 -7.05 -9.96
CA ALA A 188 -10.25 -7.15 -8.51
C ALA A 188 -9.52 -8.40 -7.98
N LEU A 189 -8.81 -8.26 -6.86
CA LEU A 189 -8.15 -9.40 -6.22
C LEU A 189 -9.14 -10.50 -5.81
N GLU A 190 -10.36 -10.14 -5.42
CA GLU A 190 -11.39 -11.13 -5.08
C GLU A 190 -11.65 -12.13 -6.24
N GLY A 191 -11.78 -11.63 -7.48
CA GLY A 191 -11.94 -12.46 -8.66
C GLY A 191 -10.71 -13.33 -8.93
N PHE A 192 -9.51 -12.75 -8.79
CA PHE A 192 -8.24 -13.46 -8.95
C PHE A 192 -8.11 -14.66 -7.99
N PHE A 193 -8.55 -14.50 -6.74
CA PHE A 193 -8.53 -15.57 -5.76
C PHE A 193 -9.64 -16.62 -5.98
N LYS A 194 -10.86 -16.18 -6.33
CA LYS A 194 -11.99 -17.05 -6.67
C LYS A 194 -11.67 -17.97 -7.85
N ASP A 195 -10.98 -17.46 -8.86
CA ASP A 195 -10.60 -18.20 -10.06
C ASP A 195 -9.37 -19.12 -9.87
N GLY A 196 -8.78 -19.16 -8.66
CA GLY A 196 -7.64 -20.02 -8.37
C GLY A 196 -6.31 -19.57 -9.01
N LEU A 197 -6.25 -18.37 -9.58
CA LEU A 197 -5.08 -17.89 -10.34
C LEU A 197 -3.87 -17.64 -9.44
N HIS A 198 -4.11 -17.37 -8.17
CA HIS A 198 -3.07 -17.27 -7.13
C HIS A 198 -2.21 -18.53 -7.04
N VAL A 199 -2.76 -19.74 -7.29
CA VAL A 199 -1.97 -20.99 -7.28
C VAL A 199 -0.94 -21.01 -8.41
N LEU A 200 -1.34 -20.58 -9.61
CA LEU A 200 -0.44 -20.50 -10.77
C LEU A 200 0.68 -19.48 -10.54
N LEU A 201 0.33 -18.33 -9.98
CA LEU A 201 1.28 -17.28 -9.61
C LEU A 201 2.28 -17.76 -8.55
N LEU A 202 1.81 -18.40 -7.48
CA LEU A 202 2.68 -18.89 -6.40
C LEU A 202 3.58 -20.06 -6.87
N SER A 203 3.08 -20.92 -7.76
CA SER A 203 3.90 -21.95 -8.42
C SER A 203 5.06 -21.30 -9.19
N TYR A 204 4.75 -20.28 -10.01
CA TYR A 204 5.76 -19.54 -10.75
C TYR A 204 6.76 -18.85 -9.82
N ALA A 205 6.29 -18.13 -8.80
CA ALA A 205 7.14 -17.48 -7.80
C ALA A 205 8.09 -18.49 -7.12
N GLY A 206 7.57 -19.66 -6.73
CA GLY A 206 8.37 -20.72 -6.15
C GLY A 206 9.49 -21.22 -7.06
N LYS A 207 9.26 -21.27 -8.38
CA LYS A 207 10.28 -21.63 -9.37
C LYS A 207 11.27 -20.49 -9.61
N LEU A 208 10.80 -19.24 -9.67
CA LEU A 208 11.62 -18.03 -9.82
C LEU A 208 12.69 -17.94 -8.73
N PHE A 209 12.34 -18.21 -7.47
CA PHE A 209 13.31 -18.24 -6.36
C PHE A 209 14.32 -19.38 -6.43
N SER A 210 14.00 -20.49 -7.10
CA SER A 210 14.87 -21.66 -7.22
C SER A 210 15.60 -21.74 -8.56
N PHE A 211 15.43 -20.75 -9.43
CA PHE A 211 15.99 -20.79 -10.77
C PHE A 211 17.49 -20.44 -10.72
N GLU A 212 18.34 -21.46 -10.77
CA GLU A 212 19.81 -21.33 -10.72
C GLU A 212 20.45 -21.01 -12.09
N GLY A 213 19.63 -20.76 -13.13
CA GLY A 213 20.10 -20.52 -14.49
C GLY A 213 20.32 -19.04 -14.83
N ILE A 214 21.53 -18.72 -15.33
CA ILE A 214 21.97 -17.42 -15.90
C ILE A 214 21.81 -16.24 -14.96
N LEU A 215 22.91 -15.80 -14.31
CA LEU A 215 23.12 -14.50 -13.61
C LEU A 215 21.86 -13.63 -13.47
N VAL A 216 20.83 -14.12 -12.79
CA VAL A 216 19.61 -13.33 -12.62
C VAL A 216 19.95 -12.34 -11.52
N ASP A 217 19.70 -11.07 -11.79
CA ASP A 217 19.83 -10.03 -10.78
C ASP A 217 18.82 -10.32 -9.65
N GLN A 218 19.30 -11.04 -8.65
CA GLN A 218 18.52 -11.45 -7.49
C GLN A 218 18.01 -10.23 -6.73
N ALA A 219 18.74 -9.12 -6.72
CA ALA A 219 18.28 -7.89 -6.09
C ALA A 219 17.06 -7.33 -6.82
N SER A 220 17.06 -7.34 -8.16
CA SER A 220 15.92 -6.94 -9.00
C SER A 220 14.71 -7.86 -8.83
N ILE A 221 14.89 -9.19 -8.75
CA ILE A 221 13.78 -10.11 -8.43
C ILE A 221 13.18 -9.78 -7.06
N LEU A 222 14.02 -9.63 -6.04
CA LEU A 222 13.55 -9.37 -4.68
C LEU A 222 12.81 -8.02 -4.59
N GLU A 223 13.25 -7.03 -5.35
CA GLU A 223 12.60 -5.73 -5.48
C GLU A 223 11.23 -5.83 -6.17
N ASP A 224 11.17 -6.54 -7.30
CA ASP A 224 9.93 -6.81 -8.01
C ASP A 224 8.93 -7.52 -7.10
N VAL A 225 9.35 -8.59 -6.42
CA VAL A 225 8.50 -9.34 -5.48
C VAL A 225 8.02 -8.44 -4.34
N ALA A 226 8.90 -7.63 -3.75
CA ALA A 226 8.54 -6.76 -2.63
C ALA A 226 7.50 -5.71 -3.04
N ARG A 227 7.74 -4.98 -4.14
CA ARG A 227 6.80 -4.00 -4.68
C ARG A 227 5.49 -4.67 -5.09
N PHE A 228 5.59 -5.82 -5.76
CA PHE A 228 4.44 -6.56 -6.26
C PHE A 228 3.48 -6.98 -5.14
N LEU A 229 4.00 -7.56 -4.06
CA LEU A 229 3.21 -8.06 -2.93
C LEU A 229 2.53 -6.94 -2.13
N THR A 230 3.15 -5.75 -2.07
CA THR A 230 2.70 -4.62 -1.25
C THR A 230 1.93 -3.55 -2.04
N ALA A 231 1.96 -3.59 -3.36
CA ALA A 231 1.20 -2.65 -4.19
C ALA A 231 -0.31 -2.77 -3.90
N ASN A 232 -0.93 -1.62 -3.63
CA ASN A 232 -2.37 -1.53 -3.42
C ASN A 232 -3.11 -1.75 -4.75
N ARG A 233 -4.21 -2.51 -4.71
CA ARG A 233 -5.04 -2.85 -5.87
C ARG A 233 -6.52 -2.77 -5.48
N ASN A 234 -7.40 -2.93 -6.46
CA ASN A 234 -8.84 -3.06 -6.19
C ASN A 234 -9.09 -4.23 -5.22
N GLY A 235 -9.50 -3.89 -4.00
CA GLY A 235 -9.73 -4.83 -2.91
C GLY A 235 -8.58 -5.03 -1.93
N GLY A 236 -7.48 -4.28 -2.01
CA GLY A 236 -6.35 -4.29 -1.06
C GLY A 236 -5.02 -4.75 -1.66
N ASP A 237 -4.05 -5.09 -0.82
CA ASP A 237 -2.74 -5.60 -1.24
C ASP A 237 -2.70 -7.14 -1.32
N LEU A 238 -1.83 -7.68 -2.18
CA LEU A 238 -1.80 -9.13 -2.43
C LEU A 238 -1.30 -9.92 -1.21
N ILE A 239 -0.39 -9.35 -0.42
CA ILE A 239 0.13 -10.00 0.78
C ILE A 239 -0.95 -10.19 1.86
N THR A 240 -1.85 -9.23 2.03
CA THR A 240 -3.00 -9.35 2.94
C THR A 240 -3.95 -10.42 2.44
N TRP A 241 -4.28 -10.42 1.14
CA TRP A 241 -5.11 -11.49 0.56
C TRP A 241 -4.48 -12.86 0.73
N LEU A 242 -3.20 -13.04 0.37
CA LEU A 242 -2.47 -14.28 0.59
C LEU A 242 -2.42 -14.65 2.08
N GLY A 243 -2.41 -13.66 2.98
CA GLY A 243 -2.39 -13.82 4.42
C GLY A 243 -3.70 -14.29 5.04
N THR A 244 -4.82 -13.91 4.44
CA THR A 244 -6.16 -13.94 5.07
C THR A 244 -7.15 -14.81 4.32
N TYR A 245 -6.86 -15.13 3.05
CA TYR A 245 -7.72 -15.93 2.22
C TYR A 245 -7.81 -17.37 2.76
N GLN A 246 -9.01 -17.73 3.21
CA GLN A 246 -9.33 -19.07 3.70
C GLN A 246 -9.48 -20.01 2.51
N SER A 247 -8.40 -20.66 2.09
CA SER A 247 -8.43 -21.64 0.99
C SER A 247 -8.17 -23.08 1.47
N ALA A 248 -8.46 -24.01 0.58
CA ALA A 248 -8.18 -25.43 0.70
C ALA A 248 -6.71 -25.73 1.08
N VAL A 249 -6.49 -26.93 1.62
CA VAL A 249 -5.19 -27.45 2.11
C VAL A 249 -4.03 -27.21 1.13
N ASP A 250 -4.30 -27.19 -0.18
CA ASP A 250 -3.28 -27.00 -1.21
C ASP A 250 -2.66 -25.59 -1.24
N LEU A 251 -3.39 -24.54 -0.83
CA LEU A 251 -2.84 -23.17 -0.78
C LEU A 251 -1.74 -23.05 0.28
N TYR A 252 -1.90 -23.77 1.39
CA TYR A 252 -0.97 -23.73 2.52
C TYR A 252 0.46 -24.07 2.06
N TYR A 253 0.64 -25.07 1.21
CA TYR A 253 1.96 -25.47 0.70
C TYR A 253 2.64 -24.36 -0.10
N TYR A 254 1.90 -23.72 -1.02
CA TYR A 254 2.45 -22.68 -1.88
C TYR A 254 2.78 -21.40 -1.12
N VAL A 255 1.90 -20.98 -0.21
CA VAL A 255 2.12 -19.81 0.65
C VAL A 255 3.29 -20.07 1.60
N PHE A 256 3.36 -21.27 2.19
CA PHE A 256 4.49 -21.67 3.02
C PHE A 256 5.81 -21.55 2.24
N ARG A 257 5.89 -22.13 1.03
CA ARG A 257 7.08 -22.02 0.17
C ARG A 257 7.44 -20.56 -0.16
N LEU A 258 6.46 -19.69 -0.37
CA LEU A 258 6.72 -18.26 -0.56
C LEU A 258 7.32 -17.63 0.70
N ILE A 259 6.73 -17.87 1.88
CA ILE A 259 7.28 -17.42 3.18
C ILE A 259 8.73 -17.89 3.33
N SER A 260 9.01 -19.17 3.05
CA SER A 260 10.35 -19.76 3.11
C SER A 260 11.37 -18.98 2.29
N ASN A 261 10.97 -18.57 1.08
CA ASN A 261 11.83 -17.84 0.18
C ASN A 261 12.00 -16.39 0.60
N LEU A 262 10.95 -15.72 1.07
CA LEU A 262 11.01 -14.34 1.55
C LEU A 262 11.91 -14.20 2.78
N VAL A 263 11.78 -15.09 3.77
CA VAL A 263 12.55 -15.03 5.03
C VAL A 263 14.07 -15.22 4.83
N ARG A 264 14.47 -15.89 3.74
CA ARG A 264 15.90 -16.13 3.43
C ARG A 264 16.67 -14.87 3.09
N PHE A 265 16.03 -13.83 2.55
CA PHE A 265 16.72 -12.62 2.07
C PHE A 265 16.42 -11.43 2.97
N ASP A 266 17.45 -10.66 3.36
CA ASP A 266 17.27 -9.48 4.21
C ASP A 266 16.23 -8.51 3.66
N ARG A 267 16.23 -8.29 2.34
CA ARG A 267 15.35 -7.34 1.64
C ARG A 267 13.85 -7.69 1.70
N THR A 268 13.52 -8.98 1.78
CA THR A 268 12.12 -9.45 1.75
C THR A 268 11.70 -10.15 3.04
N ARG A 269 12.59 -10.24 4.04
CA ARG A 269 12.35 -10.99 5.28
C ARG A 269 11.13 -10.50 6.05
N GLU A 270 10.99 -9.18 6.20
CA GLU A 270 9.85 -8.58 6.90
C GLU A 270 8.51 -8.88 6.20
N LEU A 271 8.51 -9.03 4.86
CA LEU A 271 7.31 -9.48 4.13
C LEU A 271 7.01 -10.96 4.41
N GLY A 272 8.04 -11.80 4.49
CA GLY A 272 7.89 -13.18 4.93
C GLY A 272 7.29 -13.27 6.33
N TYR A 273 7.77 -12.43 7.26
CA TYR A 273 7.21 -12.32 8.61
C TYR A 273 5.77 -11.82 8.62
N ARG A 274 5.45 -10.78 7.83
CA ARG A 274 4.08 -10.28 7.67
C ARG A 274 3.14 -11.40 7.23
N LEU A 275 3.46 -12.04 6.11
CA LEU A 275 2.64 -13.11 5.53
C LEU A 275 2.49 -14.29 6.49
N GLN A 276 3.57 -14.66 7.20
CA GLN A 276 3.51 -15.71 8.21
C GLN A 276 2.61 -15.33 9.39
N SER A 277 2.65 -14.09 9.87
CA SER A 277 1.84 -13.63 11.01
C SER A 277 0.33 -13.56 10.69
N LEU A 278 0.00 -13.39 9.41
CA LEU A 278 -1.37 -13.39 8.91
C LEU A 278 -1.92 -14.82 8.79
N GLN A 279 -1.12 -15.75 8.24
CA GLN A 279 -1.53 -17.13 7.98
C GLN A 279 -1.45 -18.04 9.22
N ILE A 280 -0.36 -17.93 9.96
CA ILE A 280 0.03 -18.92 10.97
C ILE A 280 0.10 -18.23 12.33
N ASN A 281 -0.83 -18.58 13.22
CA ASN A 281 -0.84 -18.09 14.60
C ASN A 281 0.18 -18.81 15.51
N ASN A 282 1.28 -19.33 14.94
CA ASN A 282 2.23 -20.21 15.61
C ASN A 282 3.68 -19.90 15.19
N LEU A 283 4.49 -19.43 16.15
CA LEU A 283 5.93 -19.23 15.92
C LEU A 283 6.66 -20.57 15.66
N GLY A 284 6.11 -21.68 16.16
CA GLY A 284 6.68 -23.02 16.08
C GLY A 284 6.69 -23.64 14.68
N GLU A 285 5.83 -23.20 13.76
CA GLU A 285 5.78 -23.72 12.39
C GLU A 285 6.84 -23.10 11.46
N SER A 286 7.51 -22.03 11.91
CA SER A 286 8.72 -21.48 11.25
C SER A 286 9.89 -22.48 11.22
N ARG A 287 9.80 -23.60 11.96
CA ARG A 287 10.83 -24.63 12.05
C ARG A 287 11.22 -25.22 10.70
N TYR A 288 10.26 -25.40 9.79
CA TYR A 288 10.47 -26.18 8.57
C TYR A 288 11.50 -25.55 7.62
N ASP A 289 11.65 -24.22 7.63
CA ASP A 289 12.62 -23.51 6.77
C ASP A 289 13.95 -23.21 7.45
N LEU A 290 13.92 -23.11 8.77
CA LEU A 290 15.11 -22.87 9.56
C LEU A 290 15.91 -24.16 9.77
N HIS A 291 15.44 -25.35 9.36
CA HIS A 291 16.14 -26.62 9.60
C HIS A 291 17.59 -26.64 9.13
N LYS A 292 17.90 -25.95 8.01
CA LYS A 292 19.26 -25.86 7.44
C LYS A 292 20.17 -24.84 8.14
N LEU A 293 19.63 -23.95 8.97
CA LEU A 293 20.41 -22.93 9.68
C LEU A 293 21.01 -23.50 10.98
N SER A 294 22.09 -22.90 11.46
CA SER A 294 22.60 -23.19 12.81
C SER A 294 21.54 -22.85 13.86
N TRP A 295 21.50 -23.60 14.96
CA TRP A 295 20.50 -23.38 16.01
C TRP A 295 20.50 -21.94 16.55
N MET A 296 21.67 -21.30 16.68
CA MET A 296 21.79 -19.90 17.08
C MET A 296 21.05 -18.97 16.11
N LEU A 297 21.23 -19.18 14.81
CA LEU A 297 20.57 -18.38 13.79
C LEU A 297 19.06 -18.62 13.75
N LYS A 298 18.59 -19.86 14.02
CA LYS A 298 17.14 -20.12 14.17
C LYS A 298 16.54 -19.33 15.32
N ARG A 299 17.25 -19.29 16.46
CA ARG A 299 16.84 -18.56 17.64
C ARG A 299 16.76 -17.07 17.38
N ASP A 300 17.81 -16.48 16.79
CA ASP A 300 17.84 -15.06 16.48
C ASP A 300 16.73 -14.66 15.50
N ARG A 301 16.51 -15.46 14.45
CA ARG A 301 15.40 -15.28 13.50
C ARG A 301 14.03 -15.44 14.15
N GLY A 302 13.88 -16.37 15.10
CA GLY A 302 12.64 -16.54 15.87
C GLY A 302 12.34 -15.32 16.76
N LEU A 303 13.37 -14.73 17.37
CA LEU A 303 13.24 -13.50 18.16
C LEU A 303 12.94 -12.28 17.28
N GLU A 304 13.57 -12.17 16.10
CA GLU A 304 13.25 -11.12 15.12
C GLU A 304 11.79 -11.22 14.66
N TYR A 305 11.32 -12.43 14.31
CA TYR A 305 9.94 -12.65 13.91
C TYR A 305 8.95 -12.33 15.04
N ALA A 306 9.25 -12.75 16.27
CA ALA A 306 8.43 -12.44 17.43
C ALA A 306 8.36 -10.94 17.72
N ALA A 307 9.50 -10.22 17.59
CA ALA A 307 9.56 -8.78 17.76
C ALA A 307 8.76 -8.06 16.67
N TYR A 308 8.92 -8.47 15.41
CA TYR A 308 8.11 -7.98 14.29
C TYR A 308 6.61 -8.15 14.55
N THR A 309 6.19 -9.35 14.95
CA THR A 309 4.78 -9.66 15.21
C THR A 309 4.21 -8.84 16.38
N ARG A 310 5.00 -8.61 17.43
CA ARG A 310 4.59 -7.85 18.62
C ARG A 310 4.51 -6.35 18.37
N PHE A 311 5.45 -5.81 17.60
CA PHE A 311 5.67 -4.37 17.43
C PHE A 311 5.51 -3.92 15.97
N ASN A 312 4.68 -4.62 15.19
CA ASN A 312 4.40 -4.30 13.79
C ASN A 312 3.90 -2.85 13.64
N PHE A 313 4.27 -2.19 12.55
CA PHE A 313 3.78 -0.85 12.24
C PHE A 313 2.31 -0.85 11.78
N ILE A 314 1.86 -1.98 11.22
CA ILE A 314 0.46 -2.20 10.87
C ILE A 314 -0.29 -2.63 12.13
N GLU A 315 -1.05 -1.70 12.70
CA GLU A 315 -1.59 -1.85 14.05
C GLU A 315 -2.48 -3.09 14.20
N HIS A 316 -3.37 -3.32 13.24
CA HIS A 316 -4.35 -4.40 13.30
C HIS A 316 -3.75 -5.79 13.04
N GLU A 317 -2.53 -5.83 12.49
CA GLU A 317 -1.74 -7.06 12.31
C GLU A 317 -0.87 -7.37 13.54
N SER A 318 -0.55 -6.37 14.37
CA SER A 318 0.22 -6.56 15.59
C SER A 318 -0.50 -7.49 16.58
N LYS A 319 0.27 -8.29 17.32
CA LYS A 319 -0.26 -9.24 18.32
C LYS A 319 0.10 -8.81 19.73
N SER A 320 -0.76 -9.17 20.68
CA SER A 320 -0.56 -8.87 22.09
C SER A 320 0.69 -9.55 22.66
N ARG A 321 1.20 -8.95 23.74
CA ARG A 321 2.25 -9.54 24.57
C ARG A 321 1.89 -10.95 25.06
N VAL A 322 0.62 -11.20 25.40
CA VAL A 322 0.18 -12.51 25.90
C VAL A 322 0.30 -13.56 24.81
N PHE A 323 -0.16 -13.25 23.60
CA PHE A 323 -0.05 -14.14 22.45
C PHE A 323 1.41 -14.41 22.10
N VAL A 324 2.22 -13.37 21.88
CA VAL A 324 3.63 -13.53 21.48
C VAL A 324 4.42 -14.24 22.58
N GLY A 325 4.16 -13.91 23.85
CA GLY A 325 4.80 -14.55 24.99
C GLY A 325 4.55 -16.05 25.07
N ARG A 326 3.29 -16.46 24.88
CA ARG A 326 2.91 -17.87 24.81
C ARG A 326 3.59 -18.58 23.65
N GLN A 327 3.54 -18.00 22.45
CA GLN A 327 4.13 -18.60 21.26
C GLN A 327 5.66 -18.73 21.36
N LEU A 328 6.34 -17.72 21.90
CA LEU A 328 7.79 -17.71 22.03
C LEU A 328 8.26 -18.67 23.12
N TYR A 329 7.53 -18.76 24.23
CA TYR A 329 7.74 -19.79 25.25
C TYR A 329 7.67 -21.19 24.63
N PHE A 330 6.60 -21.50 23.88
CA PHE A 330 6.46 -22.80 23.23
C PHE A 330 7.53 -23.05 22.19
N PHE A 331 7.89 -22.04 21.39
CA PHE A 331 8.98 -22.15 20.43
C PHE A 331 10.26 -22.61 21.13
N LEU A 332 10.75 -21.86 22.14
CA LEU A 332 11.99 -22.16 22.85
C LEU A 332 11.92 -23.50 23.62
N SER A 333 10.78 -23.84 24.22
CA SER A 333 10.61 -25.12 24.90
C SER A 333 10.69 -26.31 23.95
N HIS A 334 10.21 -26.18 22.71
CA HIS A 334 10.22 -27.29 21.77
C HIS A 334 11.47 -27.34 20.88
N THR A 335 12.04 -26.20 20.51
CA THR A 335 13.22 -26.15 19.63
C THR A 335 14.53 -26.27 20.39
N GLU A 336 14.60 -25.71 21.60
CA GLU A 336 15.82 -25.68 22.40
C GLU A 336 15.72 -26.53 23.68
N LEU A 337 14.56 -27.13 23.93
CA LEU A 337 14.29 -27.94 25.13
C LEU A 337 14.52 -27.14 26.43
N LEU A 338 14.44 -25.80 26.35
CA LEU A 338 14.65 -24.92 27.50
C LEU A 338 13.45 -24.94 28.43
N LYS A 339 13.71 -25.24 29.69
CA LYS A 339 12.76 -25.07 30.79
C LYS A 339 12.52 -23.60 31.06
N LYS A 340 11.43 -23.30 31.76
CA LYS A 340 11.03 -21.94 32.11
C LYS A 340 12.17 -21.14 32.76
N GLU A 341 12.86 -21.70 33.75
CA GLU A 341 13.93 -21.03 34.49
C GLU A 341 15.14 -20.75 33.59
N GLU A 342 15.46 -21.67 32.68
CA GLU A 342 16.53 -21.53 31.70
C GLU A 342 16.19 -20.46 30.66
N GLN A 343 14.92 -20.35 30.25
CA GLN A 343 14.46 -19.25 29.38
C GLN A 343 14.56 -17.90 30.09
N ILE A 344 14.22 -17.81 31.38
CA ILE A 344 14.36 -16.57 32.16
C ILE A 344 15.85 -16.14 32.19
N ASP A 345 16.74 -17.06 32.56
CA ASP A 345 18.19 -16.80 32.59
C ASP A 345 18.72 -16.41 31.20
N PHE A 346 18.25 -17.08 30.15
CA PHE A 346 18.57 -16.75 28.76
C PHE A 346 18.19 -15.29 28.42
N PHE A 347 16.95 -14.87 28.69
CA PHE A 347 16.53 -13.50 28.40
C PHE A 347 17.25 -12.46 29.27
N LEU A 348 17.53 -12.77 30.54
CA LEU A 348 18.32 -11.89 31.41
C LEU A 348 19.74 -11.72 30.89
N LYS A 349 20.40 -12.81 30.47
CA LYS A 349 21.74 -12.75 29.84
C LYS A 349 21.73 -11.91 28.56
N MET A 350 20.69 -12.02 27.73
CA MET A 350 20.55 -11.22 26.52
C MET A 350 20.25 -9.74 26.78
N LEU A 351 19.75 -9.38 27.96
CA LEU A 351 19.56 -7.99 28.39
C LEU A 351 20.86 -7.41 28.95
N SER A 352 21.68 -8.24 29.59
CA SER A 352 22.98 -7.84 30.14
C SER A 352 24.13 -7.85 29.12
N ALA A 353 23.94 -8.46 27.95
CA ALA A 353 24.94 -8.45 26.89
C ALA A 353 25.03 -7.04 26.28
N ASP A 354 26.22 -6.45 26.29
CA ASP A 354 26.49 -5.13 25.72
C ASP A 354 26.01 -5.06 24.26
N VAL A 355 25.36 -3.96 23.93
CA VAL A 355 25.01 -3.65 22.55
C VAL A 355 26.32 -3.41 21.78
N GLY A 356 26.44 -4.03 20.61
CA GLY A 356 27.64 -3.91 19.79
C GLY A 356 27.98 -2.45 19.46
N PRO A 357 29.26 -2.15 19.16
CA PRO A 357 29.76 -0.79 18.94
C PRO A 357 29.08 -0.04 17.79
N GLU A 358 28.42 -0.75 16.87
CA GLU A 358 27.73 -0.21 15.69
C GLU A 358 26.48 0.65 15.99
N THR A 359 26.08 0.78 17.26
CA THR A 359 24.88 1.55 17.65
C THR A 359 25.15 2.73 18.57
N LYS A 360 26.41 2.99 18.96
CA LYS A 360 26.76 4.04 19.93
C LYS A 360 26.26 5.43 19.53
N ASP A 361 26.26 5.75 18.24
CA ASP A 361 25.80 7.05 17.72
C ASP A 361 24.26 7.20 17.71
N LEU A 362 23.52 6.12 18.00
CA LEU A 362 22.05 6.07 18.08
C LEU A 362 21.53 5.61 19.45
N GLU A 363 22.41 5.20 20.37
CA GLU A 363 22.09 5.02 21.80
C GLU A 363 21.66 6.34 22.47
N GLU A 364 21.98 7.49 21.85
CA GLU A 364 21.55 8.82 22.28
C GLU A 364 20.07 9.12 21.97
N ILE A 365 19.39 8.30 21.17
CA ILE A 365 17.96 8.51 20.90
C ILE A 365 17.18 8.07 22.12
N ASP A 366 16.57 9.04 22.80
CA ASP A 366 15.60 8.76 23.85
C ASP A 366 14.27 8.29 23.24
N TRP A 367 14.20 6.98 22.97
CA TRP A 367 13.00 6.32 22.46
C TRP A 367 11.77 6.48 23.36
N SER A 368 11.94 6.89 24.61
CA SER A 368 10.81 7.14 25.53
C SER A 368 10.07 8.44 25.22
N MET A 369 10.66 9.33 24.42
CA MET A 369 10.02 10.57 23.95
C MET A 369 9.03 10.33 22.80
N LEU A 370 9.08 9.17 22.14
CA LEU A 370 8.20 8.84 21.03
C LEU A 370 7.01 8.01 21.51
N THR A 371 5.81 8.37 21.06
CA THR A 371 4.59 7.58 21.25
C THR A 371 4.64 6.30 20.41
N ASP A 372 3.83 5.30 20.76
CA ASP A 372 3.72 4.07 19.97
C ASP A 372 3.32 4.35 18.50
N ASP A 373 2.46 5.33 18.25
CA ASP A 373 2.03 5.69 16.90
C ASP A 373 3.13 6.38 16.10
N GLN A 374 3.94 7.23 16.75
CA GLN A 374 5.15 7.77 16.13
C GLN A 374 6.15 6.65 15.82
N MET A 375 6.36 5.71 16.73
CA MET A 375 7.23 4.55 16.47
C MET A 375 6.76 3.72 15.27
N ARG A 376 5.45 3.55 15.10
CA ARG A 376 4.87 2.90 13.90
C ARG A 376 5.18 3.71 12.63
N LEU A 377 5.03 5.03 12.67
CA LEU A 377 5.36 5.90 11.54
C LEU A 377 6.83 5.77 11.11
N PHE A 378 7.78 5.81 12.06
CA PHE A 378 9.19 5.63 11.74
C PHE A 378 9.46 4.28 11.06
N LYS A 379 8.83 3.19 11.53
CA LYS A 379 8.96 1.87 10.90
C LYS A 379 8.37 1.83 9.50
N ALA A 380 7.21 2.44 9.29
CA ALA A 380 6.58 2.53 7.98
C ALA A 380 7.47 3.30 6.99
N ALA A 381 7.98 4.47 7.40
CA ALA A 381 8.88 5.30 6.59
C ALA A 381 10.20 4.58 6.23
N LEU A 382 10.70 3.71 7.11
CA LEU A 382 11.97 2.99 6.93
C LEU A 382 11.81 1.57 6.36
N GLN A 383 10.59 1.18 5.97
CA GLN A 383 10.31 -0.17 5.49
C GLN A 383 11.15 -0.50 4.24
N SER A 384 11.31 0.46 3.32
CA SER A 384 12.11 0.32 2.10
C SER A 384 12.91 1.59 1.76
N PRO A 385 13.94 1.49 0.91
CA PRO A 385 14.66 2.66 0.40
C PRO A 385 13.75 3.66 -0.33
N ASP A 386 12.75 3.16 -1.07
CA ASP A 386 11.83 3.99 -1.85
C ASP A 386 10.90 4.80 -0.93
N LEU A 387 10.38 4.18 0.14
CA LEU A 387 9.52 4.88 1.10
C LEU A 387 10.30 5.93 1.88
N ALA A 388 11.53 5.60 2.30
CA ALA A 388 12.40 6.56 2.97
C ALA A 388 12.76 7.74 2.06
N LYS A 389 13.02 7.46 0.77
CA LYS A 389 13.26 8.50 -0.25
C LYS A 389 12.05 9.42 -0.38
N LEU A 390 10.85 8.86 -0.46
CA LEU A 390 9.60 9.62 -0.60
C LEU A 390 9.35 10.54 0.60
N VAL A 391 9.56 10.06 1.83
CA VAL A 391 9.47 10.89 3.05
C VAL A 391 10.57 11.96 3.07
N ARG A 392 11.80 11.61 2.70
CA ARG A 392 12.92 12.57 2.62
C ARG A 392 12.63 13.70 1.64
N GLU A 393 12.16 13.37 0.44
CA GLU A 393 11.81 14.32 -0.61
C GLU A 393 10.68 15.28 -0.17
N ALA A 394 9.72 14.80 0.61
CA ALA A 394 8.68 15.64 1.18
C ALA A 394 9.24 16.60 2.27
N LEU A 395 10.11 16.11 3.16
CA LEU A 395 10.75 16.91 4.20
C LEU A 395 11.76 17.94 3.64
N GLU A 396 12.41 17.63 2.53
CA GLU A 396 13.28 18.56 1.80
C GLU A 396 12.48 19.69 1.15
N ALA A 397 11.33 19.37 0.55
CA ALA A 397 10.42 20.37 0.01
C ALA A 397 9.83 21.26 1.11
N GLU A 398 9.56 20.72 2.30
CA GLU A 398 9.05 21.48 3.45
C GLU A 398 10.04 22.55 3.91
N ASN A 399 11.33 22.23 4.00
CA ASN A 399 12.38 23.23 4.26
C ASN A 399 12.38 24.37 3.24
N GLN A 400 12.20 24.03 1.96
CA GLN A 400 12.18 25.01 0.90
C GLN A 400 10.97 25.94 1.07
N VAL A 401 9.79 25.40 1.37
CA VAL A 401 8.58 26.20 1.61
C VAL A 401 8.67 27.03 2.91
N ALA A 402 9.21 26.49 4.00
CA ALA A 402 9.41 27.24 5.24
C ALA A 402 10.40 28.41 5.06
N SER A 403 11.46 28.21 4.26
CA SER A 403 12.38 29.31 3.89
C SER A 403 11.68 30.41 3.10
N VAL A 404 10.67 30.02 2.33
CA VAL A 404 9.87 30.87 1.46
C VAL A 404 8.79 31.63 2.22
N GLU A 405 8.11 31.01 3.19
CA GLU A 405 7.20 31.71 4.11
C GLU A 405 7.93 32.84 4.86
N LYS A 406 9.18 32.58 5.23
CA LYS A 406 10.06 33.56 5.86
C LYS A 406 10.43 34.72 4.92
N GLU A 407 10.61 34.45 3.63
CA GLU A 407 10.86 35.49 2.61
C GLU A 407 9.60 36.29 2.26
N LEU A 408 8.42 35.66 2.29
CA LEU A 408 7.14 36.32 2.03
C LEU A 408 6.74 37.26 3.17
N GLY A 409 7.26 37.09 4.39
CA GLY A 409 7.13 38.04 5.50
C GLY A 409 5.72 38.18 6.10
N TYR A 410 4.78 37.34 5.68
CA TYR A 410 3.39 37.35 6.16
C TYR A 410 2.98 35.97 6.64
N GLU A 411 3.05 35.73 7.95
CA GLU A 411 2.56 34.53 8.62
C GLU A 411 1.09 34.19 8.24
N THR A 412 0.30 35.23 7.94
CA THR A 412 -1.10 35.11 7.50
C THR A 412 -1.23 34.54 6.07
N VAL A 413 -0.27 34.81 5.18
CA VAL A 413 -0.24 34.29 3.80
C VAL A 413 0.11 32.82 3.80
N GLY A 414 1.14 32.42 4.56
CA GLY A 414 1.53 31.02 4.74
C GLY A 414 0.36 30.19 5.29
N LYS A 415 -0.28 30.66 6.37
CA LYS A 415 -1.47 29.99 6.94
C LYS A 415 -2.65 29.89 5.96
N ALA A 416 -2.87 30.92 5.13
CA ALA A 416 -3.94 30.89 4.14
C ALA A 416 -3.63 29.94 2.97
N LEU A 417 -2.37 29.89 2.52
CA LEU A 417 -1.90 28.92 1.51
C LEU A 417 -1.96 27.48 2.02
N MET A 418 -1.52 27.24 3.26
CA MET A 418 -1.61 25.92 3.88
C MET A 418 -3.07 25.47 4.06
N ALA A 419 -3.97 26.39 4.43
CA ALA A 419 -5.40 26.07 4.51
C ALA A 419 -6.01 25.72 3.13
N VAL A 420 -5.49 26.29 2.06
CA VAL A 420 -5.86 25.97 0.66
C VAL A 420 -5.31 24.62 0.22
N MET A 421 -4.06 24.35 0.56
CA MET A 421 -3.37 23.12 0.20
C MET A 421 -3.96 21.90 0.94
N ASN A 422 -4.43 22.10 2.18
CA ASN A 422 -5.12 21.08 2.96
C ASN A 422 -6.54 20.76 2.44
N ASP A 423 -7.09 21.52 1.49
CA ASP A 423 -8.36 21.23 0.81
C ASP A 423 -8.07 20.53 -0.52
N ASN A 424 -8.16 19.20 -0.53
CA ASN A 424 -7.74 18.36 -1.66
C ASN A 424 -8.54 18.65 -2.94
N ASP A 425 -9.84 18.92 -2.83
CA ASP A 425 -10.71 19.27 -3.97
C ASP A 425 -10.30 20.62 -4.56
N LEU A 426 -9.99 21.58 -3.70
CA LEU A 426 -9.53 22.91 -4.09
C LEU A 426 -8.12 22.85 -4.71
N MET A 427 -7.21 22.05 -4.16
CA MET A 427 -5.86 21.85 -4.69
C MET A 427 -5.89 21.19 -6.09
N GLN A 428 -6.70 20.15 -6.29
CA GLN A 428 -6.85 19.50 -7.60
C GLN A 428 -7.44 20.46 -8.64
N SER A 429 -8.46 21.22 -8.26
CA SER A 429 -9.06 22.25 -9.12
C SER A 429 -8.02 23.30 -9.53
N LEU A 430 -7.24 23.77 -8.56
CA LEU A 430 -6.22 24.79 -8.75
C LEU A 430 -5.03 24.29 -9.59
N LYS A 431 -4.66 23.01 -9.44
CA LYS A 431 -3.62 22.36 -10.26
C LYS A 431 -4.05 22.15 -11.70
N ALA A 432 -5.31 21.76 -11.93
CA ALA A 432 -5.87 21.66 -13.28
C ALA A 432 -5.90 23.02 -13.96
N GLU A 433 -6.29 24.06 -13.23
CA GLU A 433 -6.37 25.45 -13.73
C GLU A 433 -4.99 26.08 -13.99
N LEU A 434 -3.98 25.83 -13.15
CA LEU A 434 -2.62 26.37 -13.34
C LEU A 434 -1.84 25.69 -14.48
N ASN A 435 -2.23 24.47 -14.88
CA ASN A 435 -1.63 23.77 -16.02
C ASN A 435 -2.17 24.26 -17.38
N GLU A 436 -3.24 25.07 -17.39
CA GLU A 436 -3.76 25.68 -18.61
C GLU A 436 -3.18 27.08 -18.80
N GLU A 437 -2.23 27.21 -19.73
CA GLU A 437 -1.52 28.45 -20.03
C GLU A 437 -2.46 29.63 -20.36
N GLU A 438 -3.61 29.34 -20.98
CA GLU A 438 -4.64 30.33 -21.33
C GLU A 438 -5.44 30.80 -20.12
N LEU A 439 -5.69 29.94 -19.14
CA LEU A 439 -6.40 30.25 -17.91
C LEU A 439 -5.50 31.03 -16.93
N VAL A 440 -4.21 30.71 -16.87
CA VAL A 440 -3.18 31.52 -16.21
C VAL A 440 -3.08 32.91 -16.83
N ARG A 441 -3.20 33.01 -18.16
CA ARG A 441 -3.19 34.29 -18.89
C ARG A 441 -4.47 35.10 -18.65
N LEU A 442 -5.63 34.46 -18.60
CA LEU A 442 -6.93 35.07 -18.25
C LEU A 442 -6.95 35.53 -16.79
N LEU A 443 -6.42 34.74 -15.86
CA LEU A 443 -6.19 35.15 -14.48
C LEU A 443 -5.31 36.38 -14.45
N LYS A 444 -4.12 36.36 -15.05
CA LYS A 444 -3.23 37.55 -15.12
C LYS A 444 -3.94 38.78 -15.67
N ALA A 445 -4.68 38.67 -16.78
CA ALA A 445 -5.41 39.77 -17.39
C ALA A 445 -6.57 40.30 -16.52
N SER A 446 -7.24 39.41 -15.78
CA SER A 446 -8.33 39.77 -14.85
C SER A 446 -7.81 40.39 -13.54
N LEU A 447 -6.53 40.18 -13.22
CA LEU A 447 -5.88 40.70 -12.02
C LEU A 447 -5.37 42.14 -12.21
N ASP A 448 -5.15 42.59 -13.45
CA ASP A 448 -4.70 43.95 -13.81
C ASP A 448 -5.82 45.01 -13.77
N ASP A 449 -7.10 44.61 -13.69
CA ASP A 449 -8.25 45.53 -13.65
C ASP A 449 -9.23 45.12 -12.54
N ASP A 450 -9.30 45.92 -11.47
CA ASP A 450 -10.12 45.64 -10.27
C ASP A 450 -11.62 45.46 -10.57
N LYS A 451 -12.10 45.92 -11.73
CA LYS A 451 -13.50 45.72 -12.17
C LYS A 451 -13.80 44.32 -12.69
N HIS A 452 -12.79 43.54 -13.06
CA HIS A 452 -12.98 42.20 -13.61
C HIS A 452 -13.12 41.11 -12.55
N LEU A 453 -12.84 41.40 -11.27
CA LEU A 453 -12.99 40.44 -10.17
C LEU A 453 -14.44 40.06 -9.88
N GLU A 454 -15.38 40.99 -10.02
CA GLU A 454 -16.81 40.70 -9.87
C GLU A 454 -17.30 39.71 -10.96
N ASN A 455 -16.54 39.59 -12.05
CA ASN A 455 -16.82 38.70 -13.17
C ASN A 455 -15.99 37.41 -13.15
N LEU A 456 -15.11 37.18 -12.17
CA LEU A 456 -14.31 35.95 -12.08
C LEU A 456 -15.17 34.67 -12.03
N PRO A 457 -16.29 34.63 -11.27
CA PRO A 457 -17.21 33.48 -11.30
C PRO A 457 -17.90 33.29 -12.67
N LEU A 458 -18.10 34.40 -13.40
CA LEU A 458 -18.64 34.40 -14.76
C LEU A 458 -17.60 33.93 -15.79
N LEU A 459 -16.32 34.25 -15.60
CA LEU A 459 -15.20 33.81 -16.46
C LEU A 459 -14.89 32.31 -16.30
N LEU A 460 -14.95 31.78 -15.07
CA LEU A 460 -14.89 30.33 -14.81
C LEU A 460 -16.10 29.57 -15.36
N THR A 461 -17.12 30.28 -15.85
CA THR A 461 -18.32 29.70 -16.47
C THR A 461 -18.56 30.18 -17.92
N HIS A 462 -17.67 31.00 -18.50
CA HIS A 462 -17.77 31.50 -19.87
C HIS A 462 -16.66 30.95 -20.77
N GLY A 463 -17.06 30.02 -21.63
CA GLY A 463 -16.28 29.30 -22.62
C GLY A 463 -16.90 27.93 -22.86
N ASP A 464 -16.36 27.13 -23.79
CA ASP A 464 -16.78 25.74 -24.01
C ASP A 464 -16.50 24.82 -22.79
N PHE A 465 -15.83 25.37 -21.76
CA PHE A 465 -15.50 24.71 -20.51
C PHE A 465 -16.58 24.97 -19.45
N LYS A 466 -17.52 24.03 -19.34
CA LYS A 466 -18.40 23.93 -18.17
C LYS A 466 -17.68 23.14 -17.07
N LEU A 467 -17.17 23.83 -16.06
CA LEU A 467 -16.87 23.21 -14.77
C LEU A 467 -18.16 22.53 -14.26
N LYS A 468 -18.13 21.20 -14.08
CA LYS A 468 -19.21 20.42 -13.46
C LYS A 468 -19.18 20.55 -11.92
N LEU A 469 -18.95 21.74 -11.40
CA LEU A 469 -19.07 22.00 -9.97
C LEU A 469 -20.54 22.24 -9.65
N ASN A 470 -21.07 21.57 -8.63
CA ASN A 470 -22.42 21.89 -8.19
C ASN A 470 -22.44 23.27 -7.52
N GLN A 471 -23.62 23.88 -7.42
CA GLN A 471 -23.78 25.25 -6.93
C GLN A 471 -23.22 25.44 -5.51
N LYS A 472 -23.17 24.38 -4.69
CA LYS A 472 -22.68 24.42 -3.31
C LYS A 472 -21.15 24.42 -3.27
N GLU A 473 -20.51 23.60 -4.09
CA GLU A 473 -19.05 23.58 -4.31
C GLU A 473 -18.57 24.90 -4.91
N LEU A 474 -19.28 25.42 -5.92
CA LEU A 474 -18.96 26.71 -6.52
C LEU A 474 -19.05 27.85 -5.49
N GLN A 475 -20.04 27.82 -4.61
CA GLN A 475 -20.24 28.86 -3.60
C GLN A 475 -19.23 28.75 -2.44
N ALA A 476 -18.82 27.53 -2.07
CA ALA A 476 -17.71 27.28 -1.14
C ALA A 476 -16.37 27.74 -1.75
N LEU A 477 -16.11 27.36 -2.99
CA LEU A 477 -14.94 27.78 -3.76
C LEU A 477 -14.88 29.30 -3.90
N VAL A 478 -15.98 29.98 -4.25
CA VAL A 478 -16.04 31.45 -4.36
C VAL A 478 -15.85 32.12 -2.99
N THR A 479 -16.44 31.59 -1.92
CA THR A 479 -16.30 32.17 -0.56
C THR A 479 -14.88 31.99 -0.02
N ASN A 480 -14.25 30.85 -0.31
CA ASN A 480 -12.87 30.57 0.02
C ASN A 480 -11.91 31.39 -0.86
N MET A 481 -12.10 31.38 -2.19
CA MET A 481 -11.37 32.23 -3.12
C MET A 481 -11.44 33.70 -2.70
N GLN A 482 -12.59 34.26 -2.31
CA GLN A 482 -12.64 35.66 -1.84
C GLN A 482 -11.72 35.95 -0.63
N LYS A 483 -11.46 34.97 0.24
CA LYS A 483 -10.47 35.09 1.33
C LYS A 483 -9.02 34.93 0.86
N ILE A 484 -8.79 34.15 -0.19
CA ILE A 484 -7.48 33.68 -0.65
C ILE A 484 -6.94 34.50 -1.83
N LEU A 485 -7.83 34.98 -2.69
CA LEU A 485 -7.59 35.71 -3.94
C LEU A 485 -6.74 36.98 -3.76
N PRO A 486 -6.83 37.75 -2.66
CA PRO A 486 -5.89 38.86 -2.41
C PRO A 486 -4.44 38.38 -2.23
N TYR A 487 -4.25 37.20 -1.66
CA TYR A 487 -2.93 36.60 -1.44
C TYR A 487 -2.42 35.89 -2.69
N PHE A 488 -3.32 35.23 -3.43
CA PHE A 488 -3.04 34.71 -4.76
C PHE A 488 -2.64 35.83 -5.74
N LYS A 489 -3.34 36.98 -5.70
CA LYS A 489 -2.97 38.24 -6.36
C LYS A 489 -1.53 38.64 -6.02
N LEU A 490 -1.20 38.74 -4.74
CA LEU A 490 0.15 39.12 -4.31
C LEU A 490 1.23 38.14 -4.80
N SER A 491 0.92 36.85 -4.88
CA SER A 491 1.86 35.82 -5.32
C SER A 491 2.02 35.75 -6.84
N LEU A 492 1.02 36.16 -7.62
CA LEU A 492 1.09 36.16 -9.10
C LEU A 492 1.72 37.43 -9.69
N LEU A 493 1.89 38.49 -8.89
CA LEU A 493 2.47 39.79 -9.31
C LEU A 493 3.99 39.80 -9.45
N ASP A 494 4.68 38.79 -8.93
CA ASP A 494 6.15 38.67 -8.98
C ASP A 494 6.49 37.24 -9.42
N GLY A 495 7.29 37.10 -10.48
CA GLY A 495 7.72 35.81 -11.00
C GLY A 495 8.39 34.95 -9.92
N LYS A 496 9.08 35.57 -8.95
CA LYS A 496 9.63 34.83 -7.80
C LYS A 496 8.52 34.16 -6.99
N ARG A 497 7.43 34.88 -6.70
CA ARG A 497 6.31 34.39 -5.88
C ARG A 497 5.43 33.35 -6.57
N VAL A 498 5.37 33.36 -7.91
CA VAL A 498 4.76 32.27 -8.69
C VAL A 498 5.54 30.97 -8.46
N THR A 499 6.87 31.03 -8.57
CA THR A 499 7.74 29.88 -8.26
C THR A 499 7.58 29.42 -6.80
N LEU A 500 7.25 30.32 -5.87
CA LEU A 500 6.98 29.96 -4.47
C LEU A 500 5.68 29.16 -4.33
N LEU A 501 4.63 29.58 -5.04
CA LEU A 501 3.35 28.87 -5.09
C LEU A 501 3.51 27.49 -5.75
N GLU A 502 4.24 27.40 -6.87
CA GLU A 502 4.56 26.13 -7.52
C GLU A 502 5.28 25.16 -6.57
N LYS A 503 6.28 25.65 -5.84
CA LYS A 503 6.99 24.86 -4.82
C LYS A 503 6.09 24.41 -3.68
N ALA A 504 5.16 25.26 -3.24
CA ALA A 504 4.17 24.89 -2.23
C ALA A 504 3.25 23.78 -2.75
N LEU A 505 2.70 23.92 -3.96
CA LEU A 505 1.87 22.89 -4.58
C LEU A 505 2.64 21.57 -4.79
N GLU A 506 3.92 21.64 -5.16
CA GLU A 506 4.79 20.47 -5.24
C GLU A 506 5.00 19.82 -3.87
N LEU A 507 5.18 20.61 -2.81
CA LEU A 507 5.27 20.10 -1.45
C LEU A 507 4.00 19.33 -1.04
N GLU A 508 2.82 19.91 -1.24
CA GLU A 508 1.57 19.23 -0.87
C GLU A 508 1.36 17.96 -1.70
N ALA A 509 1.70 17.99 -2.99
CA ALA A 509 1.69 16.79 -3.80
C ALA A 509 2.61 15.71 -3.21
N ARG A 510 3.82 16.07 -2.75
CA ARG A 510 4.73 15.13 -2.09
C ARG A 510 4.20 14.63 -0.75
N PHE A 511 3.55 15.48 0.05
CA PHE A 511 2.91 15.04 1.28
C PHE A 511 1.74 14.10 1.03
N ASN A 512 0.89 14.37 0.04
CA ASN A 512 -0.17 13.45 -0.35
C ASN A 512 0.39 12.08 -0.76
N LEU A 513 1.52 12.03 -1.46
CA LEU A 513 2.19 10.76 -1.77
C LEU A 513 2.66 10.03 -0.49
N VAL A 514 3.14 10.76 0.53
CA VAL A 514 3.51 10.18 1.84
C VAL A 514 2.26 9.66 2.54
N GLU A 515 1.19 10.43 2.55
CA GLU A 515 -0.06 10.09 3.23
C GLU A 515 -0.77 8.91 2.58
N ASP A 516 -0.80 8.84 1.25
CA ASP A 516 -1.33 7.70 0.50
C ASP A 516 -0.53 6.43 0.82
N MET A 517 0.80 6.56 0.86
CA MET A 517 1.70 5.47 1.23
C MET A 517 1.45 4.99 2.66
N LEU A 518 1.33 5.89 3.63
CA LEU A 518 1.07 5.56 5.03
C LEU A 518 -0.35 5.00 5.24
N SER A 519 -1.33 5.52 4.50
CA SER A 519 -2.74 5.10 4.58
C SER A 519 -3.01 3.77 3.89
N SER A 520 -2.14 3.32 2.99
CA SER A 520 -2.28 2.04 2.26
C SER A 520 -2.41 0.81 3.16
N THR A 521 -1.95 0.91 4.41
CA THR A 521 -2.02 -0.16 5.42
C THR A 521 -3.01 0.11 6.54
N GLU A 522 -3.80 1.18 6.45
CA GLU A 522 -4.78 1.56 7.46
C GLU A 522 -6.18 1.03 7.13
N LEU A 523 -6.97 0.74 8.17
CA LEU A 523 -8.34 0.26 7.99
C LEU A 523 -9.30 1.39 7.67
N ASN A 524 -10.31 1.10 6.86
CA ASN A 524 -11.52 1.92 6.80
C ASN A 524 -12.39 1.67 8.03
N THR A 525 -12.00 2.28 9.15
CA THR A 525 -12.65 2.11 10.46
C THR A 525 -14.12 2.54 10.46
N ALA A 526 -14.48 3.57 9.68
CA ALA A 526 -15.84 4.06 9.56
C ALA A 526 -16.76 3.00 8.93
N LYS A 527 -16.34 2.41 7.80
CA LYS A 527 -17.10 1.35 7.11
C LYS A 527 -17.28 0.12 8.00
N SER A 528 -16.22 -0.34 8.68
CA SER A 528 -16.30 -1.48 9.59
C SER A 528 -17.23 -1.21 10.78
N LEU A 529 -17.19 -0.01 11.35
CA LEU A 529 -18.10 0.38 12.43
C LEU A 529 -19.54 0.46 11.95
N GLU A 530 -19.79 1.00 10.75
CA GLU A 530 -21.12 1.04 10.15
C GLU A 530 -21.71 -0.36 9.98
N VAL A 531 -20.92 -1.31 9.46
CA VAL A 531 -21.33 -2.73 9.35
C VAL A 531 -21.73 -3.30 10.71
N ILE A 532 -20.96 -3.01 11.76
CA ILE A 532 -21.27 -3.43 13.13
C ILE A 532 -22.58 -2.82 13.61
N LEU A 533 -22.75 -1.49 13.47
CA LEU A 533 -23.90 -0.77 14.01
C LEU A 533 -25.22 -1.12 13.29
N ASN A 534 -25.13 -1.54 12.03
CA ASN A 534 -26.29 -1.98 11.23
C ASN A 534 -26.75 -3.41 11.58
N ASP A 535 -25.94 -4.21 12.28
CA ASP A 535 -26.30 -5.56 12.73
C ASP A 535 -26.54 -5.61 14.25
N GLN A 536 -27.81 -5.68 14.64
CA GLN A 536 -28.20 -5.72 16.06
C GLN A 536 -27.66 -6.94 16.81
N GLY A 537 -27.46 -8.08 16.14
CA GLY A 537 -26.86 -9.27 16.74
C GLY A 537 -25.39 -9.03 17.09
N ILE A 538 -24.64 -8.41 16.18
CA ILE A 538 -23.24 -8.03 16.42
C ILE A 538 -23.15 -6.98 17.53
N VAL A 539 -24.01 -5.95 17.53
CA VAL A 539 -24.02 -4.93 18.59
C VAL A 539 -24.28 -5.55 19.97
N GLN A 540 -25.26 -6.45 20.08
CA GLN A 540 -25.57 -7.12 21.35
C GLN A 540 -24.41 -8.00 21.84
N LEU A 541 -23.79 -8.76 20.93
CA LEU A 541 -22.60 -9.54 21.24
C LEU A 541 -21.50 -8.64 21.80
N LEU A 542 -21.16 -7.57 21.08
CA LEU A 542 -20.04 -6.70 21.45
C LEU A 542 -20.30 -5.94 22.75
N LYS A 543 -21.52 -5.49 23.03
CA LYS A 543 -21.90 -4.90 24.33
C LYS A 543 -21.60 -5.84 25.50
N LYS A 544 -22.07 -7.09 25.40
CA LYS A 544 -21.85 -8.13 26.43
C LYS A 544 -20.36 -8.42 26.64
N ILE A 545 -19.56 -8.34 25.57
CA ILE A 545 -18.11 -8.55 25.63
C ILE A 545 -17.44 -7.38 26.33
N VAL A 546 -17.70 -6.14 25.90
CA VAL A 546 -16.98 -4.99 26.43
C VAL A 546 -17.38 -4.70 27.87
N GLU A 547 -18.61 -5.00 28.30
CA GLU A 547 -19.10 -4.81 29.68
C GLU A 547 -18.33 -5.61 30.74
N ASN A 548 -17.87 -6.82 30.39
CA ASN A 548 -17.20 -7.73 31.31
C ASN A 548 -15.68 -7.81 31.01
N PRO A 549 -14.80 -7.38 31.93
CA PRO A 549 -13.35 -7.41 31.71
C PRO A 549 -12.79 -8.80 31.37
N ASN A 550 -13.37 -9.87 31.93
CA ASN A 550 -12.94 -11.24 31.63
C ASN A 550 -13.36 -11.66 30.21
N HIS A 551 -14.58 -11.32 29.79
CA HIS A 551 -15.01 -11.57 28.41
C HIS A 551 -14.16 -10.79 27.41
N LEU A 552 -13.87 -9.52 27.71
CA LEU A 552 -13.01 -8.69 26.87
C LEU A 552 -11.61 -9.29 26.71
N MET A 553 -11.00 -9.75 27.80
CA MET A 553 -9.68 -10.38 27.76
C MET A 553 -9.66 -11.68 26.94
N GLU A 554 -10.67 -12.55 27.12
CA GLU A 554 -10.80 -13.77 26.34
C GLU A 554 -11.11 -13.47 24.87
N PHE A 555 -11.95 -12.48 24.59
CA PHE A 555 -12.27 -12.06 23.23
C PHE A 555 -11.05 -11.52 22.49
N ARG A 556 -10.22 -10.69 23.14
CA ARG A 556 -8.92 -10.24 22.60
C ARG A 556 -8.07 -11.45 22.19
N SER A 557 -8.04 -12.51 23.00
CA SER A 557 -7.31 -13.75 22.70
C SER A 557 -7.90 -14.49 21.48
N VAL A 558 -9.23 -14.54 21.35
CA VAL A 558 -9.91 -15.17 20.20
C VAL A 558 -9.65 -14.41 18.91
N LEU A 559 -9.60 -13.08 18.94
CA LEU A 559 -9.25 -12.28 17.76
C LEU A 559 -7.84 -12.57 17.27
N GLU A 560 -6.93 -13.02 18.14
CA GLU A 560 -5.53 -13.33 17.81
C GLU A 560 -5.30 -14.81 17.48
N ASP A 561 -6.02 -15.72 18.14
CA ASP A 561 -5.92 -17.17 18.03
C ASP A 561 -7.30 -17.83 18.05
N LYS A 562 -7.75 -18.32 16.88
CA LYS A 562 -9.02 -19.06 16.75
C LYS A 562 -9.07 -20.32 17.63
N GLY A 563 -7.93 -20.88 18.03
CA GLY A 563 -7.85 -21.98 18.98
C GLY A 563 -8.39 -21.64 20.38
N CYS A 564 -8.50 -20.34 20.72
CA CYS A 564 -9.11 -19.89 21.97
C CYS A 564 -10.65 -19.85 21.92
N MET A 565 -11.26 -20.01 20.74
CA MET A 565 -12.70 -19.88 20.53
C MET A 565 -13.54 -20.85 21.39
N PRO A 566 -13.21 -22.15 21.56
CA PRO A 566 -14.03 -23.06 22.35
C PRO A 566 -14.20 -22.63 23.81
N LYS A 567 -13.11 -22.12 24.41
CA LYS A 567 -13.11 -21.61 25.79
C LYS A 567 -14.03 -20.40 25.92
N PHE A 568 -13.89 -19.45 25.00
CA PHE A 568 -14.68 -18.22 25.01
C PHE A 568 -16.17 -18.46 24.71
N THR A 569 -16.50 -19.34 23.76
CA THR A 569 -17.89 -19.74 23.48
C THR A 569 -18.55 -20.36 24.71
N THR A 570 -17.80 -21.16 25.47
CA THR A 570 -18.27 -21.72 26.74
C THR A 570 -18.53 -20.63 27.77
N ALA A 571 -17.64 -19.63 27.88
CA ALA A 571 -17.80 -18.49 28.78
C ALA A 571 -18.99 -17.59 28.39
N LEU A 572 -19.25 -17.40 27.09
CA LEU A 572 -20.40 -16.63 26.60
C LEU A 572 -21.75 -17.24 26.98
N GLY A 573 -21.83 -18.56 27.09
CA GLY A 573 -23.01 -19.30 27.56
C GLY A 573 -24.26 -19.16 26.69
N ASP A 574 -24.12 -18.68 25.46
CA ASP A 574 -25.23 -18.36 24.54
C ASP A 574 -24.92 -18.85 23.13
N THR A 575 -25.69 -19.84 22.67
CA THR A 575 -25.50 -20.49 21.37
C THR A 575 -25.87 -19.62 20.19
N ASN A 576 -26.73 -18.60 20.35
CA ASN A 576 -27.05 -17.65 19.30
C ASN A 576 -25.92 -16.64 19.13
N LEU A 577 -25.40 -16.11 20.25
CA LEU A 577 -24.23 -15.22 20.22
C LEU A 577 -22.97 -15.92 19.70
N ALA A 578 -22.82 -17.23 19.96
CA ALA A 578 -21.73 -18.02 19.40
C ALA A 578 -21.76 -18.09 17.85
N LYS A 579 -22.94 -18.15 17.23
CA LYS A 579 -23.09 -18.12 15.77
C LYS A 579 -22.76 -16.74 15.19
N VAL A 580 -23.21 -15.68 15.87
CA VAL A 580 -22.85 -14.29 15.50
C VAL A 580 -21.34 -14.09 15.59
N LEU A 581 -20.73 -14.59 16.67
CA LEU A 581 -19.28 -14.57 16.84
C LEU A 581 -18.55 -15.29 15.69
N ASP A 582 -19.00 -16.48 15.28
CA ASP A 582 -18.40 -17.18 14.12
C ASP A 582 -18.48 -16.34 12.84
N ALA A 583 -19.62 -15.70 12.58
CA ALA A 583 -19.77 -14.80 11.43
C ALA A 583 -18.80 -13.59 11.49
N VAL A 584 -18.65 -12.98 12.67
CA VAL A 584 -17.68 -11.90 12.91
C VAL A 584 -16.25 -12.38 12.64
N LEU A 585 -15.87 -13.58 13.14
CA LEU A 585 -14.53 -14.13 12.99
C LEU A 585 -14.20 -14.64 11.58
N ARG A 586 -15.21 -14.81 10.71
CA ARG A 586 -15.03 -15.08 9.28
C ARG A 586 -14.77 -13.83 8.47
N ASN A 587 -15.24 -12.67 8.93
CA ASN A 587 -14.98 -11.40 8.28
C ASN A 587 -13.68 -10.80 8.83
N ILE A 588 -12.62 -10.85 8.02
CA ILE A 588 -11.28 -10.40 8.45
C ILE A 588 -11.22 -8.90 8.73
N ASP A 589 -11.94 -8.08 7.95
CA ASP A 589 -11.99 -6.62 8.14
C ASP A 589 -12.60 -6.28 9.50
N LEU A 590 -13.63 -7.02 9.93
CA LEU A 590 -14.20 -6.88 11.27
C LEU A 590 -13.25 -7.36 12.35
N VAL A 591 -12.54 -8.47 12.15
CA VAL A 591 -11.53 -8.95 13.11
C VAL A 591 -10.43 -7.90 13.31
N PHE A 592 -9.90 -7.35 12.21
CA PHE A 592 -8.88 -6.32 12.24
C PHE A 592 -9.37 -5.04 12.88
N PHE A 593 -10.57 -4.57 12.51
CA PHE A 593 -11.19 -3.41 13.15
C PHE A 593 -11.35 -3.62 14.65
N LEU A 594 -11.86 -4.78 15.08
CA LEU A 594 -12.10 -5.06 16.49
C LEU A 594 -10.80 -5.14 17.28
N ARG A 595 -9.71 -5.67 16.72
CA ARG A 595 -8.38 -5.63 17.37
C ARG A 595 -7.94 -4.19 17.65
N VAL A 596 -8.15 -3.27 16.73
CA VAL A 596 -7.85 -1.83 16.90
C VAL A 596 -8.77 -1.21 17.95
N ALA A 597 -10.09 -1.41 17.79
CA ALA A 597 -11.14 -0.81 18.61
C ALA A 597 -11.03 -1.17 20.09
N ILE A 598 -10.53 -2.37 20.40
CA ILE A 598 -10.39 -2.84 21.78
C ILE A 598 -8.94 -2.96 22.24
N LYS A 599 -7.97 -2.36 21.54
CA LYS A 599 -6.54 -2.53 21.84
C LYS A 599 -6.15 -2.04 23.24
N ASP A 600 -6.66 -0.88 23.63
CA ASP A 600 -6.37 -0.20 24.89
C ASP A 600 -7.65 0.22 25.62
N ASP A 601 -7.54 0.55 26.90
CA ASP A 601 -8.70 0.81 27.76
C ASP A 601 -9.44 2.10 27.37
N ASP A 602 -8.76 3.08 26.78
CA ASP A 602 -9.39 4.33 26.38
C ASP A 602 -10.22 4.15 25.11
N ARG A 603 -9.70 3.40 24.13
CA ARG A 603 -10.49 2.99 22.95
C ARG A 603 -11.67 2.10 23.34
N VAL A 604 -11.52 1.19 24.30
CA VAL A 604 -12.63 0.35 24.79
C VAL A 604 -13.75 1.20 25.38
N LYS A 605 -13.42 2.25 26.16
CA LYS A 605 -14.43 3.17 26.72
C LYS A 605 -15.21 3.89 25.62
N LEU A 606 -14.50 4.47 24.65
CA LEU A 606 -15.12 5.17 23.52
C LEU A 606 -15.94 4.23 22.64
N PHE A 607 -15.41 3.04 22.36
CA PHE A 607 -16.10 2.02 21.57
C PHE A 607 -17.39 1.56 22.25
N ARG A 608 -17.35 1.32 23.57
CA ARG A 608 -18.56 1.01 24.35
C ARG A 608 -19.59 2.13 24.23
N ALA A 609 -19.17 3.39 24.38
CA ALA A 609 -20.05 4.55 24.25
C ALA A 609 -20.70 4.63 22.85
N ALA A 610 -19.92 4.37 21.79
CA ALA A 610 -20.41 4.35 20.41
C ALA A 610 -21.41 3.22 20.14
N LEU A 611 -21.26 2.05 20.79
CA LEU A 611 -22.24 0.96 20.72
C LEU A 611 -23.56 1.32 21.42
N GLU A 612 -23.53 2.20 22.41
CA GLU A 612 -24.69 2.61 23.21
C GLU A 612 -25.43 3.81 22.62
N LYS A 613 -24.71 4.80 22.10
CA LYS A 613 -25.25 6.11 21.70
C LYS A 613 -24.72 6.52 20.33
N LYS A 614 -25.64 6.88 19.43
CA LYS A 614 -25.30 7.29 18.06
C LYS A 614 -24.44 8.57 18.05
N GLU A 615 -24.64 9.46 19.01
CA GLU A 615 -23.91 10.72 19.13
C GLU A 615 -22.41 10.52 19.48
N GLN A 616 -22.05 9.35 20.00
CA GLN A 616 -20.67 9.01 20.40
C GLN A 616 -19.88 8.33 19.28
N VAL A 617 -20.54 8.00 18.15
CA VAL A 617 -19.89 7.36 17.00
C VAL A 617 -18.80 8.25 16.41
N ASN A 618 -19.07 9.53 16.23
CA ASN A 618 -18.10 10.46 15.66
C ASN A 618 -16.89 10.67 16.58
N GLU A 619 -17.12 10.81 17.89
CA GLU A 619 -16.05 10.97 18.88
C GLU A 619 -15.10 9.75 18.88
N PHE A 620 -15.65 8.54 18.76
CA PHE A 620 -14.85 7.33 18.63
C PHE A 620 -14.07 7.29 17.31
N LEU A 621 -14.71 7.63 16.19
CA LEU A 621 -14.04 7.67 14.88
C LEU A 621 -12.92 8.71 14.84
N GLU A 622 -13.12 9.90 15.39
CA GLU A 622 -12.09 10.94 15.52
C GLU A 622 -10.89 10.46 16.36
N ALA A 623 -11.16 9.73 17.45
CA ALA A 623 -10.10 9.17 18.28
C ALA A 623 -9.27 8.09 17.56
N LEU A 624 -9.89 7.30 16.68
CA LEU A 624 -9.18 6.35 15.82
C LEU A 624 -8.42 7.07 14.71
N ASP A 625 -9.03 8.09 14.10
CA ASP A 625 -8.47 8.84 12.98
C ASP A 625 -7.16 9.54 13.38
N LYS A 626 -7.11 10.15 14.57
CA LYS A 626 -5.89 10.77 15.13
C LYS A 626 -4.70 9.81 15.23
N LYS A 627 -4.94 8.50 15.31
CA LYS A 627 -3.91 7.46 15.43
C LYS A 627 -3.50 6.83 14.08
N LYS A 628 -4.12 7.25 12.96
CA LYS A 628 -3.69 6.84 11.62
C LYS A 628 -2.33 7.47 11.30
N LEU A 629 -1.47 6.71 10.62
CA LEU A 629 -0.10 7.14 10.35
C LEU A 629 0.01 8.46 9.56
N ALA A 630 -0.90 8.74 8.63
CA ALA A 630 -0.93 10.03 7.91
C ALA A 630 -1.15 11.23 8.86
N ASN A 631 -2.10 11.11 9.78
CA ASN A 631 -2.37 12.14 10.78
C ASN A 631 -1.22 12.27 11.81
N VAL A 632 -0.61 11.15 12.19
CA VAL A 632 0.59 11.15 13.03
C VAL A 632 1.75 11.84 12.31
N PHE A 633 1.90 11.62 11.01
CA PHE A 633 2.92 12.28 10.19
C PHE A 633 2.71 13.80 10.16
N ARG A 634 1.49 14.27 9.88
CA ARG A 634 1.17 15.71 9.98
C ARG A 634 1.44 16.27 11.38
N SER A 635 1.12 15.52 12.44
CA SER A 635 1.44 15.96 13.80
C SER A 635 2.94 16.05 14.07
N ILE A 636 3.77 15.16 13.52
CA ILE A 636 5.24 15.26 13.62
C ILE A 636 5.75 16.57 12.99
N LEU A 637 5.13 17.00 11.89
CA LEU A 637 5.54 18.22 11.18
C LEU A 637 5.37 19.50 12.00
N GLU A 638 4.53 19.47 13.05
CA GLU A 638 4.31 20.62 13.94
C GLU A 638 5.43 20.81 14.96
N GLU A 639 6.26 19.79 15.21
CA GLU A 639 7.28 19.80 16.26
C GLU A 639 8.70 19.67 15.68
N GLU A 640 9.47 20.77 15.70
CA GLU A 640 10.78 20.86 15.06
C GLU A 640 11.76 19.73 15.46
N HIS A 641 11.75 19.33 16.74
CA HIS A 641 12.62 18.26 17.22
C HIS A 641 12.25 16.89 16.62
N GLN A 642 10.97 16.61 16.42
CA GLN A 642 10.49 15.37 15.80
C GLN A 642 10.78 15.35 14.30
N VAL A 643 10.59 16.50 13.62
CA VAL A 643 10.99 16.67 12.21
C VAL A 643 12.48 16.40 12.02
N ARG A 644 13.34 16.97 12.86
CA ARG A 644 14.80 16.73 12.79
C ARG A 644 15.13 15.25 12.97
N LEU A 645 14.46 14.57 13.90
CA LEU A 645 14.66 13.14 14.12
C LEU A 645 14.23 12.31 12.91
N LEU A 646 13.06 12.60 12.34
CA LEU A 646 12.55 11.92 11.14
C LEU A 646 13.47 12.14 9.94
N ARG A 647 13.97 13.36 9.72
CA ARG A 647 14.95 13.67 8.67
C ARG A 647 16.24 12.87 8.84
N LYS A 648 16.77 12.80 10.06
CA LYS A 648 17.96 11.99 10.35
C LYS A 648 17.66 10.52 10.00
N ALA A 649 16.50 10.01 10.42
CA ALA A 649 16.11 8.63 10.15
C ALA A 649 16.01 8.29 8.66
N VAL A 650 15.44 9.16 7.82
CA VAL A 650 15.25 8.89 6.38
C VAL A 650 16.44 9.31 5.49
N SER A 651 17.48 9.88 6.09
CA SER A 651 18.72 10.24 5.37
C SER A 651 19.42 9.01 4.81
N VAL A 652 20.07 9.15 3.65
CA VAL A 652 20.80 8.04 3.00
C VAL A 652 21.83 7.44 3.96
N ASP A 653 22.57 8.29 4.67
CA ASP A 653 23.69 7.90 5.52
C ASP A 653 23.26 7.18 6.80
N HIS A 654 22.08 7.48 7.34
CA HIS A 654 21.66 6.96 8.65
C HIS A 654 20.48 5.98 8.58
N ARG A 655 19.83 5.80 7.43
CA ARG A 655 18.62 4.96 7.26
C ARG A 655 18.78 3.56 7.84
N GLU A 656 19.82 2.85 7.44
CA GLU A 656 20.05 1.47 7.88
C GLU A 656 20.41 1.41 9.37
N ALA A 657 21.19 2.37 9.85
CA ALA A 657 21.53 2.47 11.27
C ALA A 657 20.27 2.71 12.13
N PHE A 658 19.37 3.62 11.71
CA PHE A 658 18.10 3.87 12.37
C PHE A 658 17.18 2.64 12.36
N LYS A 659 17.06 1.97 11.21
CA LYS A 659 16.27 0.73 11.08
C LYS A 659 16.80 -0.34 12.03
N ASN A 660 18.12 -0.51 12.11
CA ASN A 660 18.75 -1.44 13.03
C ASN A 660 18.52 -1.07 14.51
N ALA A 661 18.58 0.23 14.84
CA ALA A 661 18.29 0.71 16.19
C ALA A 661 16.84 0.46 16.61
N LEU A 662 15.86 0.67 15.71
CA LEU A 662 14.46 0.34 15.94
C LEU A 662 14.26 -1.16 16.19
N ASN A 663 14.87 -2.00 15.34
CA ASN A 663 14.81 -3.45 15.48
C ASN A 663 15.42 -3.94 16.79
N LEU A 664 16.55 -3.33 17.21
CA LEU A 664 17.18 -3.63 18.48
C LEU A 664 16.30 -3.22 19.67
N ARG A 665 15.69 -2.02 19.61
CA ARG A 665 14.76 -1.51 20.63
C ARG A 665 13.58 -2.46 20.80
N ASP A 666 12.95 -2.88 19.71
CA ASP A 666 11.85 -3.86 19.75
C ASP A 666 12.29 -5.20 20.34
N ARG A 667 13.47 -5.71 19.95
CA ARG A 667 14.02 -6.94 20.53
C ARG A 667 14.29 -6.79 22.03
N LYS A 668 14.78 -5.63 22.48
CA LYS A 668 14.99 -5.35 23.91
C LYS A 668 13.67 -5.37 24.68
N MET A 669 12.66 -4.65 24.19
CA MET A 669 11.32 -4.64 24.79
C MET A 669 10.71 -6.04 24.82
N LEU A 670 10.85 -6.82 23.73
CA LEU A 670 10.38 -8.19 23.70
C LEU A 670 11.03 -9.04 24.81
N LYS A 671 12.34 -8.94 25.02
CA LYS A 671 13.06 -9.67 26.08
C LYS A 671 12.50 -9.30 27.47
N GLU A 672 12.27 -8.02 27.74
CA GLU A 672 11.70 -7.53 29.00
C GLU A 672 10.26 -8.03 29.21
N GLU A 673 9.44 -7.98 28.16
CA GLU A 673 8.08 -8.52 28.14
C GLU A 673 8.07 -10.03 28.40
N MET A 674 9.05 -10.76 27.85
CA MET A 674 9.24 -12.20 28.03
C MET A 674 9.63 -12.57 29.45
N VAL A 675 10.60 -11.88 30.06
CA VAL A 675 10.96 -12.11 31.47
C VAL A 675 9.73 -11.93 32.36
N THR A 676 8.96 -10.88 32.12
CA THR A 676 7.76 -10.59 32.90
C THR A 676 6.65 -11.63 32.63
N TYR A 677 6.48 -12.06 31.37
CA TYR A 677 5.52 -13.11 31.02
C TYR A 677 5.86 -14.43 31.71
N LEU A 678 7.11 -14.90 31.59
CA LEU A 678 7.57 -16.15 32.21
C LEU A 678 7.39 -16.12 33.73
N LYS A 679 7.70 -14.99 34.39
CA LYS A 679 7.47 -14.83 35.84
C LYS A 679 5.98 -14.96 36.22
N SER A 680 5.07 -14.50 35.35
CA SER A 680 3.61 -14.55 35.60
C SER A 680 2.94 -15.89 35.28
N VAL A 681 3.55 -16.73 34.43
CA VAL A 681 2.99 -18.05 34.09
C VAL A 681 3.22 -19.02 35.23
N ASP A 682 2.19 -19.34 36.00
CA ASP A 682 2.22 -20.46 36.93
C ASP A 682 2.27 -21.77 36.15
N VAL A 683 3.31 -22.58 36.39
CA VAL A 683 3.50 -23.88 35.76
C VAL A 683 2.52 -24.89 36.40
N LYS A 684 1.23 -24.76 36.10
CA LYS A 684 0.37 -25.94 36.04
C LYS A 684 0.56 -26.51 34.65
N ILE A 685 1.38 -27.56 34.59
CA ILE A 685 1.68 -28.34 33.39
C ILE A 685 0.37 -28.56 32.63
N ILE A 686 0.18 -27.83 31.53
CA ILE A 686 -0.77 -28.20 30.50
C ILE A 686 -0.09 -29.35 29.77
N SER A 687 -0.27 -30.56 30.30
CA SER A 687 -0.08 -31.77 29.53
C SER A 687 -1.22 -31.78 28.50
N SER A 688 -0.98 -31.16 27.35
CA SER A 688 -1.78 -31.44 26.17
C SER A 688 -1.39 -32.84 25.69
N ASP A 689 -2.07 -33.86 26.23
CA ASP A 689 -2.35 -35.06 25.45
C ASP A 689 -3.27 -34.62 24.31
N SER A 690 -2.67 -34.35 23.15
CA SER A 690 -3.33 -34.29 21.85
C SER A 690 -2.36 -34.71 20.76
#